data_AF-A0A969C5N6-F1
#
_entry.id   AF-A0A969C5N6-F1
#
_cell.length_a   1.000
_cell.length_b   1.000
_cell.length_c   1.000
_cell.angle_alpha   90.00
_cell.angle_beta   90.00
_cell.angle_gamma   90.00
#
_symmetry.space_group_name_H-M   'P 1'
#
loop_
_entity.id
_entity.type
_entity.pdbx_description
1 polymer ?
#
loop_
_entity_poly.entity_id
_entity_poly.type
_entity_poly.pdbx_seq_one_letter_code
_entity_poly.pdbx_strand_id
1 'polypeptide(L)'
;MVKKTGIAVGFGGVYLGSPPNFTFIPDADGDDQPDGPPQILLDGWGIADRHETLNSFIWGPDGWLYGCHGVFTESHVGKPGTPMKDRVFIDAGIWRWHPTRKEFEVFASGLSNPWGFDFNDVGQGFATCCVIPHLFHVVQGGVYHKQSKPHLNPYIFDYITTIRDHTHLSAHGGARFYLADAFPAKYRDQLFMCNIHQHQLLTDVMTPKGSSYVGGHGEDFASMNDLAWVGFSLEVGPEGGVYILDWHDTDICGNAINFPDSGRIYRVMPTDAKPIDRPNVRSLSDTGLVALQNHSNDWYVRQARLHLQMRAASGKLNRKSVTAELERMLSAATTSAKRLRAMWALHVIGGLDETRLHELLGHSDEYVRAFAVQFLCEEKHASPASLDRFAQLATTDKSPAVRLYLASALQRLGHDQRWPLLASLSQHAEDIADNNIPRMLWFALEPMVPANPDRALQLAVKGKMPVLQELTARRLVSGDIAAPPTPNKKAAPGKSPATAQNELQRVAPGFEVHNAGELGVVAHTSFRNQVAIQTHPLSRETPCTLKRHLEVPKGKTTRLELRASHHPHGDWQLRVLVGEELIADEIVSSKTVSNNEWLDLEIDLTKFAGKHIDLALENRANGWKNEFAYWGSIRVVSQSMNASK
;
A
#
# COMPACT_ATOMS: atom_id res chain seq x y z
N MET A 1 -18.79 8.36 -12.36
CA MET A 1 -18.15 7.29 -13.17
C MET A 1 -17.42 6.37 -12.19
N VAL A 2 -17.76 5.08 -12.14
CA VAL A 2 -17.06 4.10 -11.27
C VAL A 2 -15.71 3.79 -11.90
N LYS A 3 -14.61 4.11 -11.22
CA LYS A 3 -13.26 3.81 -11.73
C LYS A 3 -13.01 2.31 -11.68
N LYS A 4 -12.57 1.72 -12.80
CA LYS A 4 -12.12 0.33 -12.90
C LYS A 4 -10.60 0.33 -12.94
N THR A 5 -9.97 -0.41 -12.04
CA THR A 5 -8.55 -0.20 -11.67
C THR A 5 -7.73 -1.49 -11.69
N GLY A 6 -8.38 -2.65 -11.68
CA GLY A 6 -7.76 -3.96 -11.89
C GLY A 6 -8.77 -4.99 -12.38
N ILE A 7 -8.31 -5.99 -13.13
CA ILE A 7 -9.15 -7.07 -13.68
C ILE A 7 -8.39 -8.39 -13.68
N ALA A 8 -9.05 -9.48 -13.32
CA ALA A 8 -8.56 -10.84 -13.52
C ALA A 8 -9.72 -11.79 -13.82
N VAL A 9 -9.51 -12.70 -14.77
CA VAL A 9 -10.48 -13.77 -15.09
C VAL A 9 -10.11 -15.02 -14.31
N GLY A 10 -11.10 -15.70 -13.73
CA GLY A 10 -10.87 -16.92 -12.98
C GLY A 10 -12.09 -17.37 -12.20
N PHE A 11 -12.09 -18.63 -11.75
CA PHE A 11 -13.17 -19.18 -10.90
C PHE A 11 -14.59 -19.01 -11.47
N GLY A 12 -14.73 -19.05 -12.81
CA GLY A 12 -16.02 -18.90 -13.49
C GLY A 12 -16.57 -17.48 -13.42
N GLY A 13 -15.71 -16.48 -13.59
CA GLY A 13 -16.11 -15.08 -13.65
C GLY A 13 -14.95 -14.10 -13.72
N VAL A 14 -15.26 -12.85 -13.44
CA VAL A 14 -14.34 -11.72 -13.50
C VAL A 14 -14.20 -11.07 -12.12
N TYR A 15 -12.98 -11.00 -11.63
CA TYR A 15 -12.60 -10.20 -10.47
C TYR A 15 -12.28 -8.77 -10.92
N LEU A 16 -12.95 -7.79 -10.33
CA LEU A 16 -12.88 -6.39 -10.73
C LEU A 16 -12.52 -5.51 -9.53
N GLY A 17 -11.46 -4.71 -9.69
CA GLY A 17 -11.11 -3.63 -8.79
C GLY A 17 -11.87 -2.36 -9.16
N SER A 18 -12.76 -1.92 -8.30
CA SER A 18 -13.55 -0.70 -8.50
C SER A 18 -13.79 0.01 -7.17
N PRO A 19 -12.80 0.78 -6.66
CA PRO A 19 -12.88 1.46 -5.38
C PRO A 19 -14.23 2.17 -5.17
N PRO A 20 -14.89 1.98 -4.02
CA PRO A 20 -14.37 1.37 -2.79
C PRO A 20 -14.46 -0.17 -2.72
N ASN A 21 -14.85 -0.83 -3.82
CA ASN A 21 -15.19 -2.24 -3.86
C ASN A 21 -14.18 -3.09 -4.64
N PHE A 22 -13.99 -4.31 -4.18
CA PHE A 22 -13.45 -5.42 -4.94
C PHE A 22 -14.58 -6.41 -5.18
N THR A 23 -14.89 -6.66 -6.44
CA THR A 23 -16.13 -7.28 -6.88
C THR A 23 -15.86 -8.51 -7.73
N PHE A 24 -16.74 -9.52 -7.64
CA PHE A 24 -16.77 -10.66 -8.54
C PHE A 24 -18.03 -10.64 -9.39
N ILE A 25 -17.88 -10.78 -10.70
CA ILE A 25 -18.97 -10.87 -11.66
C ILE A 25 -19.00 -12.31 -12.17
N PRO A 26 -20.05 -13.10 -11.87
CA PRO A 26 -20.11 -14.49 -12.28
C PRO A 26 -20.31 -14.63 -13.79
N ASP A 27 -19.60 -15.56 -14.40
CA ASP A 27 -19.68 -15.99 -15.80
C ASP A 27 -19.21 -17.47 -15.84
N ALA A 28 -20.02 -18.32 -15.22
CA ALA A 28 -19.74 -19.71 -15.01
C ALA A 28 -19.94 -20.53 -16.28
N ASP A 29 -20.70 -20.07 -17.27
CA ASP A 29 -20.87 -20.73 -18.57
C ASP A 29 -19.84 -20.27 -19.62
N GLY A 30 -19.23 -19.09 -19.43
CA GLY A 30 -18.13 -18.57 -20.25
C GLY A 30 -18.60 -17.97 -21.57
N ASP A 31 -19.84 -17.44 -21.59
CA ASP A 31 -20.44 -16.83 -22.77
C ASP A 31 -20.16 -15.30 -22.88
N ASP A 32 -19.32 -14.79 -21.97
CA ASP A 32 -18.98 -13.36 -21.81
C ASP A 32 -20.19 -12.49 -21.39
N GLN A 33 -21.25 -13.09 -20.85
CA GLN A 33 -22.39 -12.41 -20.23
C GLN A 33 -22.45 -12.72 -18.72
N PRO A 34 -22.78 -11.73 -17.87
CA PRO A 34 -22.91 -12.00 -16.44
C PRO A 34 -24.07 -12.96 -16.13
N ASP A 35 -23.78 -14.07 -15.46
CA ASP A 35 -24.77 -15.03 -14.95
C ASP A 35 -25.67 -14.46 -13.84
N GLY A 36 -25.29 -13.31 -13.29
CA GLY A 36 -25.96 -12.72 -12.15
C GLY A 36 -25.38 -11.37 -11.75
N PRO A 37 -25.93 -10.76 -10.68
CA PRO A 37 -25.48 -9.46 -10.22
C PRO A 37 -24.02 -9.51 -9.71
N PRO A 38 -23.25 -8.42 -9.89
CA PRO A 38 -21.92 -8.30 -9.30
C PRO A 38 -21.96 -8.48 -7.77
N GLN A 39 -21.01 -9.24 -7.24
CA GLN A 39 -20.88 -9.58 -5.83
C GLN A 39 -19.72 -8.82 -5.20
N ILE A 40 -20.00 -7.95 -4.22
CA ILE A 40 -18.93 -7.26 -3.49
C ILE A 40 -18.26 -8.27 -2.55
N LEU A 41 -17.00 -8.61 -2.85
CA LEU A 41 -16.20 -9.52 -2.04
C LEU A 41 -15.55 -8.78 -0.86
N LEU A 42 -14.99 -7.61 -1.13
CA LEU A 42 -14.40 -6.71 -0.14
C LEU A 42 -14.81 -5.26 -0.43
N ASP A 43 -14.92 -4.46 0.63
CA ASP A 43 -15.12 -3.01 0.58
C ASP A 43 -14.09 -2.28 1.45
N GLY A 44 -14.12 -0.94 1.41
CA GLY A 44 -13.24 -0.08 2.21
C GLY A 44 -11.91 0.24 1.54
N TRP A 45 -11.80 0.01 0.23
CA TRP A 45 -10.71 0.53 -0.58
C TRP A 45 -10.83 2.06 -0.69
N GLY A 46 -9.73 2.76 -0.43
CA GLY A 46 -9.70 4.21 -0.47
C GLY A 46 -9.90 4.78 -1.88
N ILE A 47 -10.39 6.01 -1.92
CA ILE A 47 -10.66 6.78 -3.15
C ILE A 47 -9.98 8.15 -3.14
N ALA A 48 -9.03 8.33 -2.23
CA ALA A 48 -8.36 9.61 -1.97
C ALA A 48 -7.50 10.06 -3.15
N ASP A 49 -6.76 9.12 -3.74
CA ASP A 49 -5.97 9.36 -4.93
C ASP A 49 -6.60 8.71 -6.17
N ARG A 50 -6.29 9.25 -7.35
CA ARG A 50 -6.86 8.80 -8.62
C ARG A 50 -6.13 7.63 -9.25
N HIS A 51 -4.88 7.43 -8.89
CA HIS A 51 -3.94 6.48 -9.47
C HIS A 51 -3.62 5.36 -8.47
N GLU A 52 -3.53 5.68 -7.18
CA GLU A 52 -2.91 4.81 -6.17
C GLU A 52 -3.90 3.87 -5.46
N THR A 53 -4.80 3.25 -6.20
CA THR A 53 -5.82 2.32 -5.66
C THR A 53 -5.48 0.86 -5.98
N LEU A 54 -6.31 -0.09 -5.55
CA LEU A 54 -6.10 -1.52 -5.90
C LEU A 54 -5.99 -1.72 -7.41
N ASN A 55 -4.93 -2.37 -7.89
CA ASN A 55 -4.69 -2.54 -9.32
C ASN A 55 -3.83 -3.78 -9.64
N SER A 56 -3.53 -4.00 -10.93
CA SER A 56 -2.56 -5.00 -11.42
C SER A 56 -2.78 -6.42 -10.89
N PHE A 57 -3.98 -6.97 -11.14
CA PHE A 57 -4.36 -8.28 -10.59
C PHE A 57 -3.62 -9.42 -11.30
N ILE A 58 -3.18 -10.42 -10.53
CA ILE A 58 -2.51 -11.59 -11.08
C ILE A 58 -2.69 -12.82 -10.20
N TRP A 59 -2.90 -13.99 -10.81
CA TRP A 59 -2.96 -15.25 -10.08
C TRP A 59 -1.55 -15.75 -9.74
N GLY A 60 -1.27 -15.92 -8.46
CA GLY A 60 0.01 -16.43 -7.98
C GLY A 60 0.17 -17.94 -8.16
N PRO A 61 1.40 -18.45 -8.01
CA PRO A 61 1.68 -19.88 -8.05
C PRO A 61 0.95 -20.69 -6.96
N ASP A 62 0.73 -20.06 -5.81
CA ASP A 62 0.05 -20.62 -4.63
C ASP A 62 -1.49 -20.60 -4.71
N GLY A 63 -2.07 -20.12 -5.82
CA GLY A 63 -3.52 -20.09 -6.01
C GLY A 63 -4.24 -18.92 -5.34
N TRP A 64 -3.50 -17.92 -4.85
CA TRP A 64 -4.04 -16.64 -4.43
C TRP A 64 -4.14 -15.65 -5.60
N LEU A 65 -5.10 -14.73 -5.55
CA LEU A 65 -5.12 -13.55 -6.42
C LEU A 65 -4.33 -12.43 -5.75
N TYR A 66 -3.33 -11.89 -6.42
CA TYR A 66 -2.50 -10.78 -5.94
C TYR A 66 -2.91 -9.46 -6.60
N GLY A 67 -2.60 -8.34 -5.96
CA GLY A 67 -2.71 -7.01 -6.56
C GLY A 67 -1.86 -5.97 -5.85
N CYS A 68 -1.70 -4.83 -6.51
CA CYS A 68 -0.94 -3.68 -6.04
C CYS A 68 -1.84 -2.67 -5.31
N HIS A 69 -1.24 -1.83 -4.46
CA HIS A 69 -1.86 -0.66 -3.82
C HIS A 69 -0.81 0.43 -3.60
N GLY A 70 -1.16 1.70 -3.82
CA GLY A 70 -0.22 2.83 -3.68
C GLY A 70 -0.25 3.53 -2.32
N VAL A 71 0.60 4.56 -2.15
CA VAL A 71 0.99 5.19 -0.88
C VAL A 71 0.14 6.37 -0.45
N PHE A 72 -0.46 7.08 -1.40
CA PHE A 72 -1.31 8.25 -1.14
C PHE A 72 -2.78 7.89 -0.91
N THR A 73 -3.17 6.65 -1.16
CA THR A 73 -4.46 6.11 -0.76
C THR A 73 -4.33 5.34 0.55
N GLU A 74 -5.32 5.47 1.41
CA GLU A 74 -5.45 4.65 2.62
C GLU A 74 -6.71 3.80 2.50
N SER A 75 -6.56 2.51 2.75
CA SER A 75 -7.67 1.55 2.67
C SER A 75 -7.84 0.83 4.00
N HIS A 76 -9.10 0.60 4.38
CA HIS A 76 -9.50 -0.21 5.52
C HIS A 76 -10.36 -1.34 4.98
N VAL A 77 -9.69 -2.40 4.53
CA VAL A 77 -10.30 -3.45 3.72
C VAL A 77 -10.95 -4.50 4.61
N GLY A 78 -12.17 -4.89 4.24
CA GLY A 78 -12.89 -5.96 4.91
C GLY A 78 -14.02 -6.49 4.04
N LYS A 79 -14.68 -7.57 4.47
CA LYS A 79 -15.94 -8.00 3.86
C LYS A 79 -17.02 -6.94 4.12
N PRO A 80 -18.04 -6.79 3.27
CA PRO A 80 -19.16 -5.90 3.54
C PRO A 80 -19.72 -6.10 4.95
N GLY A 81 -19.88 -4.99 5.69
CA GLY A 81 -20.35 -5.01 7.09
C GLY A 81 -19.25 -5.23 8.15
N THR A 82 -17.98 -5.43 7.77
CA THR A 82 -16.88 -5.56 8.75
C THR A 82 -16.73 -4.26 9.57
N PRO A 83 -16.75 -4.33 10.91
CA PRO A 83 -16.53 -3.15 11.76
C PRO A 83 -15.15 -2.53 11.52
N MET A 84 -15.02 -1.21 11.66
CA MET A 84 -13.77 -0.50 11.35
C MET A 84 -12.54 -1.06 12.08
N LYS A 85 -12.69 -1.44 13.34
CA LYS A 85 -11.61 -2.00 14.17
C LYS A 85 -11.08 -3.36 13.67
N ASP A 86 -11.88 -4.09 12.90
CA ASP A 86 -11.57 -5.43 12.40
C ASP A 86 -11.14 -5.40 10.93
N ARG A 87 -11.07 -4.21 10.32
CA ARG A 87 -10.61 -4.00 8.94
C ARG A 87 -9.10 -3.98 8.87
N VAL A 88 -8.57 -4.50 7.76
CA VAL A 88 -7.14 -4.55 7.49
C VAL A 88 -6.71 -3.25 6.82
N PHE A 89 -5.76 -2.55 7.44
CA PHE A 89 -5.19 -1.32 6.90
C PHE A 89 -4.14 -1.61 5.82
N ILE A 90 -4.14 -0.83 4.73
CA ILE A 90 -3.07 -0.81 3.72
C ILE A 90 -2.93 0.59 3.11
N ASP A 91 -1.68 1.04 2.98
CA ASP A 91 -1.30 2.35 2.42
C ASP A 91 0.04 2.31 1.67
N ALA A 92 0.17 1.29 0.82
CA ALA A 92 1.25 0.94 -0.12
C ALA A 92 1.65 -0.51 0.09
N GLY A 93 1.69 -1.28 -1.00
CA GLY A 93 2.22 -2.64 -0.97
C GLY A 93 1.51 -3.58 -1.91
N ILE A 94 1.70 -4.87 -1.64
CA ILE A 94 1.09 -5.98 -2.37
C ILE A 94 0.08 -6.65 -1.44
N TRP A 95 -1.13 -6.87 -1.92
CA TRP A 95 -2.18 -7.59 -1.21
C TRP A 95 -2.52 -8.89 -1.95
N ARG A 96 -3.20 -9.80 -1.26
CA ARG A 96 -3.72 -11.02 -1.85
C ARG A 96 -5.09 -11.43 -1.31
N TRP A 97 -5.89 -12.09 -2.16
CA TRP A 97 -7.22 -12.64 -1.86
C TRP A 97 -7.29 -14.13 -2.23
N HIS A 98 -7.74 -14.96 -1.28
CA HIS A 98 -7.89 -16.40 -1.54
C HIS A 98 -9.31 -16.70 -2.05
N PRO A 99 -9.46 -17.26 -3.26
CA PRO A 99 -10.76 -17.40 -3.91
C PRO A 99 -11.70 -18.40 -3.21
N THR A 100 -11.17 -19.48 -2.64
CA THR A 100 -11.97 -20.52 -1.96
C THR A 100 -12.14 -20.25 -0.46
N ARG A 101 -11.06 -19.91 0.26
CA ARG A 101 -11.09 -19.56 1.68
C ARG A 101 -11.72 -18.20 1.98
N LYS A 102 -11.83 -17.32 0.97
CA LYS A 102 -12.38 -15.96 1.09
C LYS A 102 -11.66 -15.15 2.17
N GLU A 103 -10.33 -15.19 2.11
CA GLU A 103 -9.42 -14.51 3.03
C GLU A 103 -8.66 -13.41 2.30
N PHE A 104 -8.48 -12.27 2.98
CA PHE A 104 -7.70 -11.13 2.50
C PHE A 104 -6.47 -10.94 3.37
N GLU A 105 -5.32 -10.66 2.73
CA GLU A 105 -4.07 -10.38 3.43
C GLU A 105 -3.29 -9.26 2.74
N VAL A 106 -2.58 -8.46 3.53
CA VAL A 106 -1.44 -7.67 3.03
C VAL A 106 -0.26 -8.63 2.95
N PHE A 107 0.21 -8.89 1.73
CA PHE A 107 1.34 -9.79 1.47
C PHE A 107 2.68 -9.12 1.81
N ALA A 108 2.82 -7.85 1.44
CA ALA A 108 4.00 -7.02 1.71
C ALA A 108 3.58 -5.54 1.81
N SER A 109 4.31 -4.74 2.60
CA SER A 109 4.00 -3.32 2.84
C SER A 109 5.13 -2.39 2.41
N GLY A 110 4.80 -1.13 2.12
CA GLY A 110 5.76 -0.14 1.61
C GLY A 110 5.67 0.00 0.10
N LEU A 111 6.74 0.42 -0.56
CA LEU A 111 6.77 0.84 -1.97
C LEU A 111 6.19 2.26 -2.17
N SER A 112 6.01 2.65 -3.42
CA SER A 112 5.40 3.90 -3.85
C SER A 112 4.01 3.65 -4.43
N ASN A 113 3.91 3.71 -5.75
CA ASN A 113 2.77 3.42 -6.57
C ASN A 113 3.15 2.26 -7.52
N PRO A 114 3.02 1.00 -7.07
CA PRO A 114 3.29 -0.13 -7.93
C PRO A 114 2.19 -0.30 -8.98
N TRP A 115 2.59 -0.41 -10.24
CA TRP A 115 1.73 -0.65 -11.42
C TRP A 115 2.03 -1.97 -12.13
N GLY A 116 2.81 -2.82 -11.48
CA GLY A 116 3.13 -4.13 -11.99
C GLY A 116 3.60 -5.04 -10.87
N PHE A 117 3.09 -6.27 -10.88
CA PHE A 117 3.55 -7.36 -10.03
C PHE A 117 3.46 -8.67 -10.81
N ASP A 118 4.53 -9.47 -10.82
CA ASP A 118 4.55 -10.79 -11.44
C ASP A 118 5.62 -11.69 -10.80
N PHE A 119 5.56 -12.98 -11.14
CA PHE A 119 6.45 -14.03 -10.65
C PHE A 119 7.35 -14.56 -11.77
N ASN A 120 8.64 -14.77 -11.46
CA ASN A 120 9.59 -15.42 -12.37
C ASN A 120 9.36 -16.94 -12.49
N ASP A 121 10.16 -17.65 -13.29
CA ASP A 121 9.94 -19.10 -13.56
C ASP A 121 10.05 -20.00 -12.31
N VAL A 122 10.61 -19.50 -11.21
CA VAL A 122 10.71 -20.17 -9.91
C VAL A 122 9.81 -19.57 -8.83
N GLY A 123 8.86 -18.70 -9.22
CA GLY A 123 7.79 -18.22 -8.34
C GLY A 123 8.21 -17.15 -7.34
N GLN A 124 9.35 -16.48 -7.54
CA GLN A 124 9.73 -15.30 -6.77
C GLN A 124 8.98 -14.07 -7.31
N GLY A 125 8.45 -13.21 -6.44
CA GLY A 125 7.59 -12.08 -6.82
C GLY A 125 8.35 -10.77 -7.01
N PHE A 126 8.00 -9.97 -8.01
CA PHE A 126 8.67 -8.71 -8.33
C PHE A 126 7.67 -7.61 -8.60
N ALA A 127 7.92 -6.42 -8.05
CA ALA A 127 7.09 -5.25 -8.29
C ALA A 127 7.84 -4.17 -9.06
N THR A 128 7.15 -3.54 -10.03
CA THR A 128 7.60 -2.32 -10.68
C THR A 128 6.91 -1.10 -10.08
N CYS A 129 7.67 -0.05 -9.82
CA CYS A 129 7.24 1.13 -9.08
C CYS A 129 7.52 2.43 -9.84
N CYS A 130 6.74 3.47 -9.53
CA CYS A 130 6.97 4.83 -9.98
C CYS A 130 7.66 5.67 -8.90
N VAL A 131 8.30 6.79 -9.29
CA VAL A 131 8.91 7.83 -8.41
C VAL A 131 10.14 7.39 -7.61
N ILE A 132 10.03 6.31 -6.82
CA ILE A 132 11.18 5.66 -6.16
C ILE A 132 11.85 4.70 -7.14
N PRO A 133 12.97 4.05 -6.77
CA PRO A 133 13.56 3.04 -7.62
C PRO A 133 12.56 2.03 -8.18
N HIS A 134 12.70 1.70 -9.46
CA HIS A 134 11.63 1.03 -10.20
C HIS A 134 11.42 -0.42 -9.81
N LEU A 135 12.38 -1.12 -9.21
CA LEU A 135 12.33 -2.57 -9.11
C LEU A 135 12.61 -3.11 -7.70
N PHE A 136 11.75 -4.02 -7.24
CA PHE A 136 11.85 -4.69 -5.94
C PHE A 136 11.56 -6.19 -6.05
N HIS A 137 12.37 -7.01 -5.38
CA HIS A 137 12.03 -8.42 -5.10
C HIS A 137 11.13 -8.48 -3.84
N VAL A 138 9.89 -8.89 -4.02
CA VAL A 138 8.84 -8.86 -3.01
C VAL A 138 8.67 -10.23 -2.34
N VAL A 139 8.78 -10.25 -1.02
CA VAL A 139 8.72 -11.43 -0.17
C VAL A 139 7.57 -11.25 0.83
N GLN A 140 6.88 -12.34 1.17
CA GLN A 140 5.81 -12.32 2.15
C GLN A 140 6.29 -11.73 3.49
N GLY A 141 5.52 -10.81 4.06
CA GLY A 141 5.88 -10.11 5.30
C GLY A 141 6.98 -9.04 5.12
N GLY A 142 7.47 -8.82 3.90
CA GLY A 142 8.47 -7.80 3.64
C GLY A 142 7.92 -6.39 3.88
N VAL A 143 8.77 -5.52 4.45
CA VAL A 143 8.53 -4.08 4.59
C VAL A 143 9.58 -3.35 3.77
N TYR A 144 9.13 -2.58 2.77
CA TYR A 144 9.96 -2.00 1.72
C TYR A 144 10.11 -0.49 1.88
N HIS A 145 11.16 0.08 1.28
CA HIS A 145 11.27 1.54 1.11
C HIS A 145 9.94 2.13 0.65
N LYS A 146 9.42 3.06 1.44
CA LYS A 146 8.13 3.71 1.22
C LYS A 146 8.35 5.17 0.80
N GLN A 147 7.78 5.57 -0.34
CA GLN A 147 8.02 6.90 -0.92
C GLN A 147 7.67 8.05 0.02
N SER A 148 6.55 7.90 0.73
CA SER A 148 5.97 8.94 1.57
C SER A 148 5.23 8.31 2.72
N LYS A 149 5.01 9.10 3.77
CA LYS A 149 4.47 8.70 5.08
C LYS A 149 5.38 7.69 5.80
N PRO A 150 5.46 7.74 7.13
CA PRO A 150 6.14 6.70 7.89
C PRO A 150 5.44 5.34 7.71
N HIS A 151 6.17 4.26 7.99
CA HIS A 151 5.57 2.96 8.18
C HIS A 151 4.62 2.96 9.37
N LEU A 152 3.56 2.16 9.28
CA LEU A 152 2.59 2.00 10.37
C LEU A 152 3.27 1.58 11.68
N ASN A 153 4.21 0.65 11.59
CA ASN A 153 5.10 0.33 12.70
C ASN A 153 6.27 1.34 12.72
N PRO A 154 6.37 2.24 13.73
CA PRO A 154 7.45 3.23 13.82
C PRO A 154 8.83 2.61 14.10
N TYR A 155 8.87 1.32 14.46
CA TYR A 155 10.09 0.59 14.80
C TYR A 155 10.71 -0.15 13.61
N ILE A 156 10.20 0.09 12.39
CA ILE A 156 10.87 -0.25 11.15
C ILE A 156 12.03 0.74 10.95
N PHE A 157 13.14 0.47 11.65
CA PHE A 157 14.35 1.30 11.62
C PHE A 157 15.20 1.09 10.37
N ASP A 158 15.04 -0.06 9.72
CA ASP A 158 15.62 -0.43 8.42
C ASP A 158 14.53 -1.15 7.61
N TYR A 159 14.55 -1.00 6.29
CA TYR A 159 13.55 -1.53 5.36
C TYR A 159 14.22 -2.12 4.11
N ILE A 160 13.53 -3.01 3.41
CA ILE A 160 14.06 -3.66 2.20
C ILE A 160 14.12 -2.63 1.07
N THR A 161 15.29 -2.54 0.44
CA THR A 161 15.53 -1.57 -0.64
C THR A 161 15.47 -2.22 -2.03
N THR A 162 15.57 -1.37 -3.04
CA THR A 162 15.50 -1.75 -4.45
C THR A 162 16.59 -2.74 -4.83
N ILE A 163 16.29 -3.55 -5.84
CA ILE A 163 17.25 -4.50 -6.41
C ILE A 163 17.87 -4.02 -7.73
N ARG A 164 17.50 -2.82 -8.23
CA ARG A 164 18.03 -2.31 -9.49
C ARG A 164 19.51 -1.90 -9.35
N ASP A 165 20.30 -2.16 -10.38
CA ASP A 165 21.67 -1.63 -10.51
C ASP A 165 21.78 -0.43 -11.47
N HIS A 166 20.69 -0.10 -12.14
CA HIS A 166 20.60 0.95 -13.14
C HIS A 166 19.40 1.86 -12.85
N THR A 167 19.24 2.89 -13.68
CA THR A 167 18.18 3.88 -13.54
C THR A 167 17.48 4.04 -14.86
N HIS A 168 16.18 3.74 -14.87
CA HIS A 168 15.26 4.27 -15.86
C HIS A 168 14.83 5.65 -15.41
N LEU A 169 14.72 6.59 -16.35
CA LEU A 169 14.15 7.89 -16.04
C LEU A 169 12.64 7.70 -15.88
N SER A 170 12.04 8.35 -14.90
CA SER A 170 10.59 8.48 -14.80
C SER A 170 9.81 7.26 -14.27
N ALA A 171 8.55 7.08 -14.68
CA ALA A 171 7.56 6.13 -14.14
C ALA A 171 7.29 4.92 -15.05
N HIS A 172 6.84 3.81 -14.45
CA HIS A 172 6.72 2.50 -15.09
C HIS A 172 5.28 1.97 -15.05
N GLY A 173 4.88 1.27 -16.10
CA GLY A 173 3.58 0.61 -16.22
C GLY A 173 3.73 -0.88 -16.52
N GLY A 174 3.05 -1.72 -15.75
CA GLY A 174 3.10 -3.18 -15.91
C GLY A 174 4.41 -3.82 -15.46
N ALA A 175 4.35 -5.13 -15.29
CA ALA A 175 5.47 -6.02 -15.00
C ALA A 175 5.09 -7.42 -15.45
N ARG A 176 5.76 -8.00 -16.44
CA ARG A 176 5.53 -9.40 -16.84
C ARG A 176 6.83 -10.12 -17.15
N PHE A 177 7.08 -11.25 -16.49
CA PHE A 177 8.15 -12.15 -16.90
C PHE A 177 7.77 -12.82 -18.21
N TYR A 178 8.65 -12.77 -19.20
CA TYR A 178 8.43 -13.47 -20.44
C TYR A 178 8.72 -14.96 -20.28
N LEU A 179 7.68 -15.73 -19.94
CA LEU A 179 7.77 -17.19 -19.73
C LEU A 179 7.12 -17.96 -20.89
N ALA A 180 7.38 -17.53 -22.12
CA ALA A 180 6.94 -18.18 -23.35
C ALA A 180 8.12 -18.53 -24.27
N ASP A 181 7.81 -19.05 -25.44
CA ASP A 181 8.75 -19.63 -26.40
C ASP A 181 8.59 -19.09 -27.82
N ALA A 182 7.75 -18.07 -28.02
CA ALA A 182 7.64 -17.41 -29.32
C ALA A 182 8.84 -16.50 -29.59
N PHE A 183 9.31 -15.73 -28.60
CA PHE A 183 10.45 -14.83 -28.74
C PHE A 183 11.76 -15.62 -28.58
N PRO A 184 12.89 -15.09 -29.09
CA PRO A 184 14.20 -15.71 -28.90
C PRO A 184 14.50 -16.04 -27.44
N ALA A 185 15.18 -17.17 -27.20
CA ALA A 185 15.44 -17.71 -25.86
C ALA A 185 16.10 -16.72 -24.89
N LYS A 186 16.83 -15.71 -25.39
CA LYS A 186 17.44 -14.66 -24.56
C LYS A 186 16.43 -13.85 -23.74
N TYR A 187 15.18 -13.73 -24.21
CA TYR A 187 14.13 -12.99 -23.51
C TYR A 187 13.42 -13.81 -22.45
N ARG A 188 13.59 -15.14 -22.45
CA ARG A 188 12.93 -16.00 -21.46
C ARG A 188 13.39 -15.61 -20.06
N ASP A 189 12.42 -15.44 -19.16
CA ASP A 189 12.63 -15.02 -17.77
C ASP A 189 13.22 -13.60 -17.62
N GLN A 190 13.14 -12.77 -18.66
CA GLN A 190 13.32 -11.31 -18.51
C GLN A 190 12.01 -10.64 -18.10
N LEU A 191 12.12 -9.58 -17.31
CA LEU A 191 11.00 -8.79 -16.86
C LEU A 191 10.70 -7.67 -17.86
N PHE A 192 9.55 -7.73 -18.52
CA PHE A 192 9.06 -6.67 -19.39
C PHE A 192 8.28 -5.63 -18.57
N MET A 193 8.51 -4.36 -18.87
CA MET A 193 7.78 -3.23 -18.29
C MET A 193 7.70 -2.07 -19.29
N CYS A 194 6.65 -1.25 -19.21
CA CYS A 194 6.58 -0.02 -19.97
C CYS A 194 7.21 1.13 -19.17
N ASN A 195 7.78 2.11 -19.86
CA ASN A 195 8.11 3.41 -19.31
C ASN A 195 7.15 4.46 -19.86
N ILE A 196 6.36 5.07 -18.98
CA ILE A 196 5.22 5.90 -19.40
C ILE A 196 5.66 7.26 -19.96
N HIS A 197 6.78 7.81 -19.49
CA HIS A 197 7.24 9.13 -19.92
C HIS A 197 8.33 9.07 -21.00
N GLN A 198 9.03 7.94 -21.11
CA GLN A 198 9.98 7.71 -22.21
C GLN A 198 9.31 7.06 -23.43
N HIS A 199 8.03 6.68 -23.33
CA HIS A 199 7.25 6.04 -24.39
C HIS A 199 7.91 4.75 -24.90
N GLN A 200 8.37 3.91 -23.97
CA GLN A 200 9.19 2.74 -24.26
C GLN A 200 8.62 1.45 -23.65
N LEU A 201 8.89 0.34 -24.32
CA LEU A 201 8.85 -1.00 -23.75
C LEU A 201 10.30 -1.39 -23.41
N LEU A 202 10.52 -1.79 -22.16
CA LEU A 202 11.82 -2.08 -21.59
C LEU A 202 11.87 -3.54 -21.10
N THR A 203 13.07 -4.09 -21.02
CA THR A 203 13.33 -5.33 -20.29
C THR A 203 14.41 -5.16 -19.23
N ASP A 204 14.26 -5.88 -18.12
CA ASP A 204 15.29 -6.06 -17.10
C ASP A 204 15.63 -7.56 -16.95
N VAL A 205 16.89 -7.84 -16.59
CA VAL A 205 17.42 -9.19 -16.37
C VAL A 205 17.64 -9.42 -14.87
N MET A 206 17.06 -10.49 -14.32
CA MET A 206 17.19 -10.82 -12.90
C MET A 206 18.35 -11.78 -12.66
N THR A 207 19.41 -11.30 -12.00
CA THR A 207 20.56 -12.14 -11.61
C THR A 207 20.49 -12.47 -10.11
N PRO A 208 20.47 -13.75 -9.70
CA PRO A 208 20.46 -14.11 -8.28
C PRO A 208 21.65 -13.52 -7.50
N LYS A 209 21.40 -13.00 -6.29
CA LYS A 209 22.42 -12.50 -5.35
C LYS A 209 21.94 -12.67 -3.92
N GLY A 210 22.61 -13.55 -3.17
CA GLY A 210 22.18 -13.91 -1.82
C GLY A 210 20.78 -14.53 -1.86
N SER A 211 19.88 -14.06 -1.01
CA SER A 211 18.46 -14.44 -0.97
C SER A 211 17.59 -13.66 -1.96
N SER A 212 18.19 -12.76 -2.73
CA SER A 212 17.50 -11.81 -3.61
C SER A 212 18.06 -11.85 -5.02
N TYR A 213 17.84 -10.77 -5.76
CA TYR A 213 18.31 -10.57 -7.11
C TYR A 213 18.99 -9.21 -7.24
N VAL A 214 19.73 -9.03 -8.33
CA VAL A 214 20.09 -7.75 -8.91
C VAL A 214 19.38 -7.65 -10.25
N GLY A 215 18.59 -6.61 -10.43
CA GLY A 215 17.92 -6.29 -11.69
C GLY A 215 18.81 -5.43 -12.57
N GLY A 216 19.40 -6.07 -13.57
CA GLY A 216 20.22 -5.46 -14.61
C GLY A 216 19.37 -4.90 -15.75
N HIS A 217 19.84 -3.82 -16.38
CA HIS A 217 19.21 -3.32 -17.60
C HIS A 217 19.30 -4.39 -18.70
N GLY A 218 18.16 -4.69 -19.34
CA GLY A 218 18.08 -5.54 -20.52
C GLY A 218 18.18 -4.72 -21.79
N GLU A 219 17.08 -4.61 -22.52
CA GLU A 219 16.99 -3.83 -23.76
C GLU A 219 15.91 -2.74 -23.65
N ASP A 220 16.15 -1.61 -24.31
CA ASP A 220 15.10 -0.68 -24.74
C ASP A 220 14.30 -1.32 -25.89
N PHE A 221 13.58 -2.39 -25.56
CA PHE A 221 12.99 -3.35 -26.50
C PHE A 221 12.20 -2.69 -27.63
N ALA A 222 11.42 -1.64 -27.33
CA ALA A 222 10.79 -0.82 -28.34
C ALA A 222 10.64 0.64 -27.86
N SER A 223 10.86 1.59 -28.77
CA SER A 223 10.51 3.00 -28.57
C SER A 223 9.36 3.37 -29.48
N MET A 224 8.33 4.01 -28.92
CA MET A 224 7.13 4.37 -29.66
C MET A 224 7.29 5.78 -30.23
N ASN A 225 7.06 5.92 -31.54
CA ASN A 225 7.12 7.20 -32.23
C ASN A 225 5.78 7.98 -32.10
N ASP A 226 5.30 8.10 -30.87
CA ASP A 226 4.04 8.75 -30.53
C ASP A 226 4.12 9.28 -29.08
N LEU A 227 4.13 10.60 -28.92
CA LEU A 227 4.24 11.26 -27.60
C LEU A 227 2.96 11.13 -26.76
N ALA A 228 1.85 10.70 -27.37
CA ALA A 228 0.64 10.36 -26.64
C ALA A 228 0.62 8.89 -26.20
N TRP A 229 1.57 8.04 -26.63
CA TRP A 229 1.59 6.64 -26.22
C TRP A 229 1.98 6.50 -24.74
N VAL A 230 1.14 5.84 -23.96
CA VAL A 230 1.34 5.63 -22.52
C VAL A 230 1.13 4.16 -22.22
N GLY A 231 2.19 3.36 -22.38
CA GLY A 231 2.19 1.94 -22.05
C GLY A 231 1.99 1.72 -20.56
N PHE A 232 0.91 1.05 -20.19
CA PHE A 232 0.44 1.02 -18.81
C PHE A 232 0.37 -0.37 -18.20
N SER A 233 0.06 -1.38 -19.00
CA SER A 233 -0.03 -2.77 -18.56
C SER A 233 0.44 -3.71 -19.66
N LEU A 234 0.86 -4.92 -19.26
CA LEU A 234 1.42 -5.94 -20.13
C LEU A 234 0.79 -7.29 -19.81
N GLU A 235 0.60 -8.13 -20.84
CA GLU A 235 0.24 -9.53 -20.69
C GLU A 235 0.96 -10.41 -21.70
N VAL A 236 1.19 -11.68 -21.37
CA VAL A 236 1.71 -12.68 -22.32
C VAL A 236 0.56 -13.58 -22.77
N GLY A 237 0.30 -13.61 -24.09
CA GLY A 237 -0.79 -14.37 -24.68
C GLY A 237 -0.51 -15.87 -24.87
N PRO A 238 -1.54 -16.67 -25.21
CA PRO A 238 -1.40 -18.10 -25.47
C PRO A 238 -0.44 -18.42 -26.63
N GLU A 239 -0.32 -17.54 -27.62
CA GLU A 239 0.61 -17.66 -28.74
C GLU A 239 2.05 -17.26 -28.38
N GLY A 240 2.28 -16.79 -27.15
CA GLY A 240 3.58 -16.32 -26.67
C GLY A 240 3.89 -14.85 -27.02
N GLY A 241 2.89 -14.07 -27.43
CA GLY A 241 3.03 -12.66 -27.73
C GLY A 241 2.95 -11.77 -26.50
N VAL A 242 3.64 -10.63 -26.56
CA VAL A 242 3.53 -9.58 -25.54
C VAL A 242 2.45 -8.60 -25.97
N TYR A 243 1.40 -8.51 -25.17
CA TYR A 243 0.30 -7.57 -25.33
C TYR A 243 0.53 -6.36 -24.45
N ILE A 244 0.32 -5.17 -25.00
CA ILE A 244 0.55 -3.90 -24.29
C ILE A 244 -0.74 -3.09 -24.31
N LEU A 245 -1.19 -2.66 -23.14
CA LEU A 245 -2.26 -1.69 -23.00
C LEU A 245 -1.68 -0.29 -23.04
N ASP A 246 -2.12 0.49 -24.01
CA ASP A 246 -1.80 1.90 -24.16
C ASP A 246 -3.02 2.75 -23.81
N TRP A 247 -2.90 3.56 -22.76
CA TRP A 247 -3.96 4.50 -22.37
C TRP A 247 -4.16 5.59 -23.44
N HIS A 248 -3.10 5.97 -24.15
CA HIS A 248 -3.06 7.01 -25.17
C HIS A 248 -3.59 8.39 -24.69
N ASP A 249 -2.71 9.19 -24.10
CA ASP A 249 -2.99 10.60 -23.76
C ASP A 249 -1.69 11.42 -23.66
N THR A 250 -1.79 12.74 -23.73
CA THR A 250 -0.67 13.67 -23.54
C THR A 250 -0.58 14.28 -22.14
N ASP A 251 -1.64 14.22 -21.32
CA ASP A 251 -1.63 14.76 -19.95
C ASP A 251 -1.34 13.67 -18.91
N ILE A 252 -0.10 13.15 -18.93
CA ILE A 252 0.36 12.12 -18.01
C ILE A 252 0.42 12.71 -16.59
N CYS A 253 -0.32 12.11 -15.66
CA CYS A 253 -0.47 12.54 -14.26
C CYS A 253 -1.23 13.86 -14.04
N GLY A 254 -1.83 14.46 -15.08
CA GLY A 254 -2.61 15.69 -14.96
C GLY A 254 -4.10 15.46 -14.71
N ASN A 255 -4.92 16.42 -15.15
CA ASN A 255 -6.36 16.44 -14.89
C ASN A 255 -7.21 16.54 -16.17
N ALA A 256 -6.57 16.69 -17.33
CA ALA A 256 -7.23 16.69 -18.63
C ALA A 256 -7.22 15.28 -19.23
N ILE A 257 -8.22 15.02 -20.06
CA ILE A 257 -8.24 13.87 -20.97
C ILE A 257 -8.25 14.50 -22.36
N ASN A 258 -7.12 14.46 -23.06
CA ASN A 258 -6.99 15.12 -24.36
C ASN A 258 -7.45 14.22 -25.50
N PHE A 259 -7.33 12.90 -25.32
CA PHE A 259 -7.70 11.90 -26.32
C PHE A 259 -8.70 10.88 -25.73
N PRO A 260 -9.96 11.28 -25.50
CA PRO A 260 -10.98 10.35 -25.04
C PRO A 260 -11.20 9.22 -26.05
N ASP A 261 -11.56 8.03 -25.55
CA ASP A 261 -11.91 6.85 -26.35
C ASP A 261 -10.82 6.39 -27.34
N SER A 262 -9.56 6.68 -27.03
CA SER A 262 -8.42 6.47 -27.93
C SER A 262 -7.45 5.37 -27.50
N GLY A 263 -7.74 4.68 -26.38
CA GLY A 263 -6.89 3.61 -25.86
C GLY A 263 -6.67 2.47 -26.87
N ARG A 264 -5.48 1.89 -26.87
CA ARG A 264 -5.02 0.91 -27.86
C ARG A 264 -4.50 -0.35 -27.18
N ILE A 265 -4.60 -1.48 -27.88
CA ILE A 265 -3.92 -2.72 -27.50
C ILE A 265 -2.93 -3.06 -28.61
N TYR A 266 -1.65 -3.14 -28.25
CA TYR A 266 -0.61 -3.62 -29.15
C TYR A 266 -0.35 -5.10 -28.90
N ARG A 267 -0.02 -5.81 -29.97
CA ARG A 267 0.51 -7.17 -29.91
C ARG A 267 1.87 -7.22 -30.58
N VAL A 268 2.88 -7.59 -29.81
CA VAL A 268 4.26 -7.79 -30.30
C VAL A 268 4.50 -9.28 -30.52
N MET A 269 4.88 -9.63 -31.75
CA MET A 269 5.21 -10.99 -32.18
C MET A 269 6.40 -11.00 -33.14
N PRO A 270 7.20 -12.08 -33.17
CA PRO A 270 8.11 -12.36 -34.27
C PRO A 270 7.36 -12.38 -35.60
N THR A 271 8.00 -11.91 -36.67
CA THR A 271 7.39 -11.82 -38.01
C THR A 271 7.07 -13.17 -38.63
N ASP A 272 7.78 -14.22 -38.22
CA ASP A 272 7.61 -15.61 -38.66
C ASP A 272 6.74 -16.44 -37.71
N ALA A 273 6.12 -15.80 -36.70
CA ALA A 273 5.25 -16.47 -35.76
C ALA A 273 4.04 -17.10 -36.47
N LYS A 274 3.79 -18.37 -36.17
CA LYS A 274 2.66 -19.10 -36.74
C LYS A 274 1.38 -18.76 -35.97
N PRO A 275 0.25 -18.52 -36.66
CA PRO A 275 -1.04 -18.43 -36.01
C PRO A 275 -1.35 -19.71 -35.22
N ILE A 276 -2.02 -19.55 -34.09
CA ILE A 276 -2.59 -20.66 -33.33
C ILE A 276 -4.11 -20.54 -33.32
N ASP A 277 -4.78 -21.67 -33.15
CA ASP A 277 -6.20 -21.67 -32.81
C ASP A 277 -6.39 -21.13 -31.39
N ARG A 278 -7.51 -20.42 -31.16
CA ARG A 278 -7.86 -19.93 -29.81
C ARG A 278 -7.98 -21.15 -28.87
N PRO A 279 -7.13 -21.28 -27.83
CA PRO A 279 -7.18 -22.43 -26.97
C PRO A 279 -8.42 -22.41 -26.08
N ASN A 280 -9.05 -23.58 -25.91
CA ASN A 280 -10.11 -23.79 -24.93
C ASN A 280 -9.58 -24.65 -23.77
N VAL A 281 -8.82 -24.03 -22.86
CA VAL A 281 -8.24 -24.72 -21.70
C VAL A 281 -9.34 -25.27 -20.79
N ARG A 282 -10.45 -24.53 -20.65
CA ARG A 282 -11.59 -24.88 -19.81
C ARG A 282 -12.22 -26.23 -20.18
N SER A 283 -12.24 -26.59 -21.46
CA SER A 283 -12.82 -27.85 -21.95
C SER A 283 -11.91 -29.07 -21.79
N LEU A 284 -10.64 -28.90 -21.39
CA LEU A 284 -9.71 -30.02 -21.26
C LEU A 284 -10.12 -30.96 -20.11
N SER A 285 -9.77 -32.25 -20.22
CA SER A 285 -9.89 -33.19 -19.11
C SER A 285 -8.95 -32.80 -17.95
N ASP A 286 -9.19 -33.35 -16.76
CA ASP A 286 -8.29 -33.14 -15.62
C ASP A 286 -6.84 -33.54 -15.95
N THR A 287 -6.65 -34.66 -16.65
CA THR A 287 -5.33 -35.10 -17.11
C THR A 287 -4.73 -34.18 -18.17
N GLY A 288 -5.56 -33.60 -19.05
CA GLY A 288 -5.13 -32.59 -20.00
C GLY A 288 -4.65 -31.31 -19.32
N LEU A 289 -5.35 -30.86 -18.26
CA LEU A 289 -4.92 -29.74 -17.43
C LEU A 289 -3.59 -30.02 -16.71
N VAL A 290 -3.42 -31.25 -16.19
CA VAL A 290 -2.14 -31.68 -15.58
C VAL A 290 -1.01 -31.63 -16.61
N ALA A 291 -1.22 -32.14 -17.81
CA ALA A 291 -0.21 -32.13 -18.87
C ALA A 291 0.27 -30.70 -19.21
N LEU A 292 -0.62 -29.70 -19.15
CA LEU A 292 -0.26 -28.30 -19.38
C LEU A 292 0.69 -27.72 -18.32
N GLN A 293 0.86 -28.33 -17.15
CA GLN A 293 1.91 -27.90 -16.20
C GLN A 293 3.33 -28.04 -16.80
N ASN A 294 3.50 -28.90 -17.82
CA ASN A 294 4.74 -29.03 -18.59
C ASN A 294 4.81 -28.13 -19.81
N HIS A 295 3.82 -27.27 -20.09
CA HIS A 295 3.83 -26.39 -21.26
C HIS A 295 4.98 -25.35 -21.20
N SER A 296 5.56 -25.00 -22.35
CA SER A 296 6.66 -24.04 -22.49
C SER A 296 6.23 -22.59 -22.23
N ASN A 297 5.04 -22.23 -22.71
CA ASN A 297 4.33 -20.99 -22.40
C ASN A 297 3.55 -21.09 -21.08
N ASP A 298 3.91 -20.24 -20.11
CA ASP A 298 3.36 -20.19 -18.76
C ASP A 298 1.90 -19.72 -18.71
N TRP A 299 1.39 -19.06 -19.78
CA TRP A 299 -0.02 -18.76 -19.90
C TRP A 299 -0.87 -20.03 -19.72
N TYR A 300 -0.51 -21.12 -20.41
CA TYR A 300 -1.20 -22.41 -20.29
C TYR A 300 -1.05 -23.02 -18.89
N VAL A 301 0.12 -22.89 -18.28
CA VAL A 301 0.41 -23.41 -16.94
C VAL A 301 -0.48 -22.73 -15.90
N ARG A 302 -0.56 -21.39 -15.94
CA ARG A 302 -1.37 -20.56 -15.03
C ARG A 302 -2.87 -20.84 -15.23
N GLN A 303 -3.35 -20.84 -16.47
CA GLN A 303 -4.76 -21.16 -16.77
C GLN A 303 -5.13 -22.58 -16.33
N ALA A 304 -4.27 -23.56 -16.61
CA ALA A 304 -4.53 -24.94 -16.22
C ALA A 304 -4.53 -25.12 -14.69
N ARG A 305 -3.59 -24.49 -13.98
CA ARG A 305 -3.53 -24.54 -12.50
C ARG A 305 -4.78 -23.91 -11.88
N LEU A 306 -5.23 -22.78 -12.43
CA LEU A 306 -6.47 -22.12 -12.00
C LEU A 306 -7.70 -23.02 -12.19
N HIS A 307 -7.81 -23.69 -13.33
CA HIS A 307 -8.90 -24.65 -13.57
C HIS A 307 -8.82 -25.90 -12.67
N LEU A 308 -7.62 -26.41 -12.39
CA LEU A 308 -7.42 -27.51 -11.43
C LEU A 308 -7.89 -27.11 -10.02
N GLN A 309 -7.50 -25.92 -9.56
CA GLN A 309 -7.93 -25.36 -8.27
C GLN A 309 -9.46 -25.20 -8.21
N MET A 310 -10.06 -24.63 -9.26
CA MET A 310 -11.51 -24.46 -9.36
C MET A 310 -12.25 -25.80 -9.31
N ARG A 311 -11.81 -26.81 -10.06
CA ARG A 311 -12.42 -28.15 -10.07
C ARG A 311 -12.23 -28.86 -8.74
N ALA A 312 -11.09 -28.68 -8.06
CA ALA A 312 -10.86 -29.21 -6.72
C ALA A 312 -11.85 -28.59 -5.73
N ALA A 313 -11.98 -27.26 -5.75
CA ALA A 313 -12.88 -26.52 -4.87
C ALA A 313 -14.36 -26.86 -5.09
N SER A 314 -14.76 -27.14 -6.34
CA SER A 314 -16.13 -27.53 -6.67
C SER A 314 -16.41 -29.03 -6.50
N GLY A 315 -15.43 -29.83 -6.05
CA GLY A 315 -15.56 -31.28 -5.94
C GLY A 315 -15.70 -32.03 -7.27
N LYS A 316 -15.36 -31.39 -8.40
CA LYS A 316 -15.46 -31.97 -9.76
C LYS A 316 -14.17 -32.62 -10.25
N LEU A 317 -13.06 -32.40 -9.55
CA LEU A 317 -11.75 -32.95 -9.89
C LEU A 317 -11.66 -34.43 -9.52
N ASN A 318 -11.16 -35.27 -10.42
CA ASN A 318 -10.66 -36.60 -10.06
C ASN A 318 -9.33 -36.47 -9.29
N ARG A 319 -9.43 -36.08 -8.01
CA ARG A 319 -8.30 -35.73 -7.16
C ARG A 319 -7.27 -36.85 -7.06
N LYS A 320 -7.69 -38.11 -6.94
CA LYS A 320 -6.78 -39.26 -6.85
C LYS A 320 -5.89 -39.38 -8.08
N SER A 321 -6.49 -39.37 -9.28
CA SER A 321 -5.74 -39.50 -10.53
C SER A 321 -4.82 -38.29 -10.77
N VAL A 322 -5.31 -37.09 -10.46
CA VAL A 322 -4.56 -35.85 -10.67
C VAL A 322 -3.36 -35.76 -9.72
N THR A 323 -3.55 -36.05 -8.43
CA THR A 323 -2.47 -36.08 -7.44
C THR A 323 -1.37 -37.08 -7.85
N ALA A 324 -1.75 -38.29 -8.27
CA ALA A 324 -0.78 -39.30 -8.70
C ALA A 324 0.07 -38.84 -9.89
N GLU A 325 -0.55 -38.21 -10.89
CA GLU A 325 0.16 -37.72 -12.08
C GLU A 325 1.04 -36.50 -11.77
N LEU A 326 0.59 -35.59 -10.91
CA LEU A 326 1.41 -34.45 -10.49
C LEU A 326 2.60 -34.86 -9.62
N GLU A 327 2.46 -35.87 -8.76
CA GLU A 327 3.59 -36.44 -8.01
C GLU A 327 4.62 -37.09 -8.95
N ARG A 328 4.15 -37.78 -9.99
CA ARG A 328 5.02 -38.30 -11.05
C ARG A 328 5.74 -37.16 -11.78
N MET A 329 5.06 -36.07 -12.09
CA MET A 329 5.66 -34.88 -12.71
C MET A 329 6.68 -34.19 -11.80
N LEU A 330 6.38 -34.03 -10.52
CA LEU A 330 7.30 -33.46 -9.53
C LEU A 330 8.59 -34.28 -9.46
N SER A 331 8.46 -35.61 -9.39
CA SER A 331 9.60 -36.53 -9.30
C SER A 331 10.42 -36.60 -10.59
N ALA A 332 9.76 -36.58 -11.76
CA ALA A 332 10.40 -36.72 -13.07
C ALA A 332 10.94 -35.39 -13.65
N ALA A 333 10.56 -34.24 -13.10
CA ALA A 333 10.98 -32.94 -13.61
C ALA A 333 12.50 -32.78 -13.55
N THR A 334 13.08 -32.29 -14.64
CA THR A 334 14.53 -32.07 -14.78
C THR A 334 14.98 -30.66 -14.41
N THR A 335 14.05 -29.70 -14.36
CA THR A 335 14.31 -28.31 -14.00
C THR A 335 13.49 -27.89 -12.79
N SER A 336 14.01 -26.93 -12.00
CA SER A 336 13.31 -26.38 -10.83
C SER A 336 11.95 -25.80 -11.19
N ALA A 337 11.87 -25.03 -12.28
CA ALA A 337 10.61 -24.46 -12.75
C ALA A 337 9.52 -25.53 -13.00
N LYS A 338 9.84 -26.61 -13.74
CA LYS A 338 8.86 -27.68 -14.02
C LYS A 338 8.46 -28.43 -12.74
N ARG A 339 9.42 -28.65 -11.84
CA ARG A 339 9.18 -29.29 -10.55
C ARG A 339 8.24 -28.45 -9.67
N LEU A 340 8.49 -27.15 -9.60
CA LEU A 340 7.69 -26.20 -8.85
C LEU A 340 6.27 -26.07 -9.42
N ARG A 341 6.10 -26.05 -10.74
CA ARG A 341 4.75 -26.04 -11.37
C ARG A 341 3.92 -27.24 -10.94
N ALA A 342 4.51 -28.44 -10.90
CA ALA A 342 3.85 -29.63 -10.38
C ALA A 342 3.53 -29.52 -8.88
N MET A 343 4.48 -29.04 -8.07
CA MET A 343 4.30 -28.83 -6.64
C MET A 343 3.20 -27.81 -6.32
N TRP A 344 3.18 -26.68 -7.04
CA TRP A 344 2.15 -25.66 -6.92
C TRP A 344 0.77 -26.18 -7.34
N ALA A 345 0.69 -26.95 -8.43
CA ALA A 345 -0.53 -27.62 -8.82
C ALA A 345 -1.01 -28.63 -7.77
N LEU A 346 -0.10 -29.39 -7.12
CA LEU A 346 -0.44 -30.24 -5.98
C LEU A 346 -0.97 -29.41 -4.81
N HIS A 347 -0.34 -28.29 -4.48
CA HIS A 347 -0.78 -27.42 -3.39
C HIS A 347 -2.21 -26.92 -3.59
N VAL A 348 -2.52 -26.33 -4.75
CA VAL A 348 -3.82 -25.69 -4.99
C VAL A 348 -5.00 -26.68 -5.05
N ILE A 349 -4.75 -27.97 -5.31
CA ILE A 349 -5.76 -29.02 -5.25
C ILE A 349 -5.83 -29.72 -3.87
N GLY A 350 -5.02 -29.28 -2.91
CA GLY A 350 -4.85 -29.92 -1.60
C GLY A 350 -4.16 -31.28 -1.66
N GLY A 351 -3.35 -31.55 -2.68
CA GLY A 351 -2.61 -32.79 -2.87
C GLY A 351 -1.34 -32.92 -2.01
N LEU A 352 -0.96 -31.87 -1.28
CA LEU A 352 0.16 -31.88 -0.33
C LEU A 352 -0.38 -31.84 1.10
N ASP A 353 -0.21 -32.94 1.84
CA ASP A 353 -0.43 -32.96 3.28
C ASP A 353 0.87 -32.61 4.03
N GLU A 354 0.77 -32.50 5.36
CA GLU A 354 1.90 -32.15 6.22
C GLU A 354 3.04 -33.16 6.10
N THR A 355 2.74 -34.46 6.07
CA THR A 355 3.73 -35.54 5.92
C THR A 355 4.53 -35.36 4.65
N ARG A 356 3.85 -35.16 3.51
CA ARG A 356 4.50 -34.96 2.22
C ARG A 356 5.31 -33.67 2.20
N LEU A 357 4.83 -32.60 2.80
CA LEU A 357 5.58 -31.35 2.92
C LEU A 357 6.86 -31.53 3.75
N HIS A 358 6.84 -32.32 4.83
CA HIS A 358 8.04 -32.64 5.62
C HIS A 358 9.08 -33.47 4.85
N GLU A 359 8.64 -34.35 3.95
CA GLU A 359 9.53 -35.03 3.00
C GLU A 359 10.17 -34.03 2.03
N LEU A 360 9.37 -33.10 1.48
CA LEU A 360 9.83 -32.08 0.54
C LEU A 360 10.80 -31.07 1.17
N LEU A 361 10.75 -30.87 2.50
CA LEU A 361 11.79 -30.13 3.24
C LEU A 361 13.18 -30.78 3.14
N GLY A 362 13.28 -32.05 2.74
CA GLY A 362 14.54 -32.75 2.48
C GLY A 362 14.95 -32.79 1.00
N HIS A 363 14.20 -32.14 0.11
CA HIS A 363 14.43 -32.23 -1.33
C HIS A 363 15.74 -31.53 -1.75
N SER A 364 16.41 -32.00 -2.81
CA SER A 364 17.69 -31.44 -3.28
C SER A 364 17.56 -30.01 -3.82
N ASP A 365 16.46 -29.73 -4.52
CA ASP A 365 16.09 -28.40 -5.00
C ASP A 365 15.72 -27.44 -3.86
N GLU A 366 16.42 -26.32 -3.78
CA GLU A 366 16.22 -25.30 -2.74
C GLU A 366 14.84 -24.65 -2.78
N TYR A 367 14.28 -24.41 -3.97
CA TYR A 367 12.98 -23.76 -4.07
C TYR A 367 11.85 -24.72 -3.68
N VAL A 368 12.02 -26.02 -3.89
CA VAL A 368 11.07 -27.02 -3.35
C VAL A 368 11.05 -26.97 -1.83
N ARG A 369 12.23 -26.91 -1.18
CA ARG A 369 12.32 -26.76 0.27
C ARG A 369 11.69 -25.43 0.73
N ALA A 370 12.00 -24.34 0.03
CA ALA A 370 11.47 -23.02 0.33
C ALA A 370 9.93 -22.98 0.28
N PHE A 371 9.31 -23.44 -0.82
CA PHE A 371 7.85 -23.50 -0.92
C PHE A 371 7.21 -24.47 0.08
N ALA A 372 7.89 -25.56 0.46
CA ALA A 372 7.39 -26.44 1.51
C ALA A 372 7.30 -25.70 2.86
N VAL A 373 8.29 -24.86 3.19
CA VAL A 373 8.22 -23.96 4.37
C VAL A 373 7.01 -23.02 4.27
N GLN A 374 6.81 -22.36 3.13
CA GLN A 374 5.67 -21.46 2.95
C GLN A 374 4.32 -22.19 3.14
N PHE A 375 4.14 -23.35 2.50
CA PHE A 375 2.90 -24.10 2.57
C PHE A 375 2.59 -24.65 3.96
N LEU A 376 3.61 -25.06 4.72
CA LEU A 376 3.47 -25.46 6.12
C LEU A 376 3.08 -24.30 7.05
N CYS A 377 3.16 -23.05 6.60
CA CYS A 377 2.79 -21.85 7.36
C CYS A 377 1.58 -21.12 6.78
N GLU A 378 0.98 -21.61 5.70
CA GLU A 378 -0.04 -20.88 4.93
C GLU A 378 -1.29 -20.54 5.78
N GLU A 379 -1.59 -21.34 6.80
CA GLU A 379 -2.70 -21.10 7.74
C GLU A 379 -2.32 -20.26 8.99
N LYS A 380 -1.16 -19.58 8.97
CA LYS A 380 -0.62 -18.79 10.10
C LYS A 380 -0.38 -19.62 11.36
N HIS A 381 -0.07 -20.88 11.14
CA HIS A 381 0.26 -21.85 12.18
C HIS A 381 1.26 -22.84 11.59
N ALA A 382 2.13 -23.38 12.46
CA ALA A 382 3.00 -24.50 12.14
C ALA A 382 2.93 -25.49 13.32
N SER A 383 2.85 -26.78 13.00
CA SER A 383 2.84 -27.85 14.00
C SER A 383 4.20 -27.92 14.74
N PRO A 384 4.26 -28.54 15.94
CA PRO A 384 5.53 -28.80 16.61
C PRO A 384 6.54 -29.54 15.72
N ALA A 385 6.10 -30.55 14.96
CA ALA A 385 6.95 -31.28 14.04
C ALA A 385 7.51 -30.36 12.93
N SER A 386 6.69 -29.46 12.39
CA SER A 386 7.14 -28.48 11.41
C SER A 386 8.17 -27.51 11.99
N LEU A 387 7.95 -27.04 13.23
CA LEU A 387 8.89 -26.16 13.93
C LEU A 387 10.25 -26.82 14.18
N ASP A 388 10.27 -28.11 14.56
CA ASP A 388 11.52 -28.87 14.73
C ASP A 388 12.29 -28.97 13.40
N ARG A 389 11.58 -29.23 12.30
CA ARG A 389 12.18 -29.28 10.95
C ARG A 389 12.67 -27.91 10.50
N PHE A 390 11.95 -26.84 10.80
CA PHE A 390 12.39 -25.48 10.51
C PHE A 390 13.62 -25.07 11.32
N ALA A 391 13.70 -25.43 12.60
CA ALA A 391 14.87 -25.16 13.43
C ALA A 391 16.11 -25.90 12.90
N GLN A 392 15.94 -27.15 12.44
CA GLN A 392 16.99 -27.91 11.78
C GLN A 392 17.46 -27.20 10.50
N LEU A 393 16.54 -26.87 9.58
CA LEU A 393 16.87 -26.19 8.32
C LEU A 393 17.50 -24.81 8.55
N ALA A 394 16.99 -24.02 9.49
CA ALA A 394 17.53 -22.73 9.88
C ALA A 394 18.99 -22.79 10.37
N THR A 395 19.46 -23.98 10.76
CA THR A 395 20.83 -24.22 11.22
C THR A 395 21.71 -24.78 10.10
N THR A 396 21.17 -25.68 9.27
CA THR A 396 21.98 -26.51 8.36
C THR A 396 21.83 -26.17 6.87
N ASP A 397 20.76 -25.49 6.46
CA ASP A 397 20.51 -25.23 5.05
C ASP A 397 21.43 -24.12 4.52
N LYS A 398 22.14 -24.45 3.44
CA LYS A 398 23.11 -23.55 2.80
C LYS A 398 22.45 -22.54 1.87
N SER A 399 21.22 -22.80 1.44
CA SER A 399 20.50 -21.92 0.51
C SER A 399 20.03 -20.63 1.21
N PRO A 400 20.43 -19.46 0.72
CA PRO A 400 19.87 -18.19 1.20
C PRO A 400 18.38 -18.05 0.83
N ALA A 401 17.91 -18.69 -0.25
CA ALA A 401 16.48 -18.72 -0.59
C ALA A 401 15.66 -19.47 0.48
N VAL A 402 16.13 -20.63 0.94
CA VAL A 402 15.46 -21.37 2.03
C VAL A 402 15.48 -20.57 3.33
N ARG A 403 16.62 -19.95 3.68
CA ARG A 403 16.73 -19.10 4.87
C ARG A 403 15.81 -17.89 4.83
N LEU A 404 15.62 -17.27 3.67
CA LEU A 404 14.64 -16.20 3.48
C LEU A 404 13.20 -16.67 3.69
N TYR A 405 12.84 -17.85 3.20
CA TYR A 405 11.52 -18.43 3.44
C TYR A 405 11.28 -18.77 4.91
N LEU A 406 12.31 -19.24 5.63
CA LEU A 406 12.25 -19.42 7.08
C LEU A 406 12.11 -18.08 7.82
N ALA A 407 12.83 -17.05 7.38
CA ALA A 407 12.72 -15.70 7.94
C ALA A 407 11.33 -15.08 7.68
N SER A 408 10.74 -15.33 6.52
CA SER A 408 9.35 -14.99 6.20
C SER A 408 8.35 -15.75 7.07
N ALA A 409 8.54 -17.07 7.22
CA ALA A 409 7.69 -17.92 8.04
C ALA A 409 7.58 -17.44 9.48
N LEU A 410 8.65 -16.88 10.07
CA LEU A 410 8.61 -16.28 11.41
C LEU A 410 7.44 -15.32 11.61
N GLN A 411 7.09 -14.51 10.60
CA GLN A 411 5.99 -13.55 10.69
C GLN A 411 4.60 -14.21 10.73
N ARG A 412 4.52 -15.48 10.35
CA ARG A 412 3.31 -16.31 10.40
C ARG A 412 3.23 -17.18 11.66
N LEU A 413 4.24 -17.13 12.54
CA LEU A 413 4.29 -17.87 13.80
C LEU A 413 3.92 -17.01 15.00
N GLY A 414 3.42 -17.65 16.06
CA GLY A 414 3.27 -17.03 17.37
C GLY A 414 4.63 -16.62 17.95
N HIS A 415 4.67 -15.55 18.75
CA HIS A 415 5.91 -14.93 19.24
C HIS A 415 6.87 -15.94 19.91
N ASP A 416 6.37 -16.81 20.79
CA ASP A 416 7.22 -17.77 21.51
C ASP A 416 7.87 -18.82 20.59
N GLN A 417 7.25 -19.12 19.46
CA GLN A 417 7.74 -20.10 18.49
C GLN A 417 8.87 -19.53 17.61
N ARG A 418 9.05 -18.21 17.57
CA ARG A 418 10.05 -17.54 16.71
C ARG A 418 11.48 -17.67 17.22
N TRP A 419 11.67 -17.79 18.53
CA TRP A 419 12.98 -17.71 19.16
C TRP A 419 14.02 -18.72 18.64
N PRO A 420 13.70 -20.03 18.47
CA PRO A 420 14.69 -21.00 17.98
C PRO A 420 15.17 -20.67 16.56
N LEU A 421 14.24 -20.33 15.67
CA LEU A 421 14.55 -19.96 14.30
C LEU A 421 15.35 -18.66 14.22
N LEU A 422 14.97 -17.62 14.98
CA LEU A 422 15.73 -16.37 15.07
C LEU A 422 17.17 -16.63 15.56
N ALA A 423 17.31 -17.49 16.58
CA ALA A 423 18.62 -17.83 17.13
C ALA A 423 19.50 -18.53 16.09
N SER A 424 18.98 -19.50 15.34
CA SER A 424 19.72 -20.19 14.27
C SER A 424 20.02 -19.29 13.07
N LEU A 425 19.02 -18.59 12.53
CA LEU A 425 19.18 -17.75 11.34
C LEU A 425 20.15 -16.59 11.58
N SER A 426 20.20 -16.05 12.81
CA SER A 426 21.15 -14.99 13.17
C SER A 426 22.63 -15.44 13.21
N GLN A 427 22.93 -16.73 13.05
CA GLN A 427 24.30 -17.27 13.07
C GLN A 427 24.98 -17.33 11.69
N HIS A 428 24.26 -17.05 10.60
CA HIS A 428 24.76 -17.10 9.24
C HIS A 428 25.50 -15.81 8.87
N ALA A 429 26.82 -15.75 9.11
CA ALA A 429 27.62 -14.55 8.82
C ALA A 429 27.61 -14.16 7.34
N GLU A 430 27.37 -15.12 6.45
CA GLU A 430 27.22 -14.90 5.01
C GLU A 430 26.03 -14.01 4.64
N ASP A 431 25.01 -13.90 5.51
CA ASP A 431 23.80 -13.10 5.24
C ASP A 431 23.90 -11.66 5.77
N ILE A 432 25.02 -11.26 6.39
CA ILE A 432 25.17 -9.91 6.98
C ILE A 432 24.87 -8.79 5.97
N ALA A 433 25.32 -8.95 4.73
CA ALA A 433 25.13 -7.99 3.64
C ALA A 433 23.96 -8.37 2.71
N ASP A 434 23.17 -9.39 3.07
CA ASP A 434 22.04 -9.81 2.26
C ASP A 434 20.95 -8.73 2.22
N ASN A 435 20.27 -8.59 1.08
CA ASN A 435 19.29 -7.54 0.88
C ASN A 435 18.07 -7.71 1.81
N ASN A 436 17.65 -8.95 2.06
CA ASN A 436 16.36 -9.25 2.68
C ASN A 436 16.52 -9.84 4.09
N ILE A 437 17.35 -10.87 4.27
CA ILE A 437 17.37 -11.70 5.49
C ILE A 437 17.55 -10.87 6.77
N PRO A 438 18.55 -9.96 6.89
CA PRO A 438 18.76 -9.23 8.14
C PRO A 438 17.54 -8.38 8.55
N ARG A 439 16.85 -7.78 7.57
CA ARG A 439 15.63 -6.98 7.79
C ARG A 439 14.43 -7.86 8.12
N MET A 440 14.28 -9.00 7.44
CA MET A 440 13.23 -9.97 7.76
C MET A 440 13.36 -10.53 9.18
N LEU A 441 14.58 -10.80 9.64
CA LEU A 441 14.84 -11.19 11.03
C LEU A 441 14.50 -10.06 12.00
N TRP A 442 14.80 -8.81 11.64
CA TRP A 442 14.40 -7.65 12.44
C TRP A 442 12.88 -7.54 12.57
N PHE A 443 12.14 -7.64 11.46
CA PHE A 443 10.67 -7.56 11.48
C PHE A 443 10.04 -8.66 12.33
N ALA A 444 10.64 -9.84 12.36
CA ALA A 444 10.19 -10.94 13.19
C ALA A 444 10.50 -10.73 14.69
N LEU A 445 11.65 -10.15 15.02
CA LEU A 445 12.14 -9.94 16.39
C LEU A 445 11.52 -8.71 17.07
N GLU A 446 11.38 -7.60 16.34
CA GLU A 446 11.02 -6.28 16.91
C GLU A 446 9.82 -6.32 17.86
N PRO A 447 8.66 -6.93 17.50
CA PRO A 447 7.48 -6.91 18.37
C PRO A 447 7.68 -7.64 19.70
N MET A 448 8.71 -8.49 19.81
CA MET A 448 9.01 -9.31 20.97
C MET A 448 10.01 -8.64 21.91
N VAL A 449 10.74 -7.62 21.45
CA VAL A 449 11.80 -6.94 22.21
C VAL A 449 11.26 -6.31 23.51
N PRO A 450 10.16 -5.52 23.51
CA PRO A 450 9.68 -4.88 24.74
C PRO A 450 9.23 -5.88 25.81
N ALA A 451 8.63 -7.00 25.38
CA ALA A 451 8.13 -8.03 26.28
C ALA A 451 9.23 -8.97 26.80
N ASN A 452 10.38 -9.05 26.12
CA ASN A 452 11.46 -9.99 26.43
C ASN A 452 12.86 -9.34 26.28
N PRO A 453 13.15 -8.25 27.01
CA PRO A 453 14.35 -7.43 26.76
C PRO A 453 15.65 -8.22 26.93
N ASP A 454 15.80 -8.99 28.01
CA ASP A 454 17.00 -9.79 28.26
C ASP A 454 17.21 -10.86 27.20
N ARG A 455 16.14 -11.53 26.79
CA ARG A 455 16.21 -12.60 25.78
C ARG A 455 16.53 -12.04 24.40
N ALA A 456 15.92 -10.91 24.02
CA ALA A 456 16.21 -10.22 22.77
C ALA A 456 17.67 -9.75 22.72
N LEU A 457 18.17 -9.14 23.81
CA LEU A 457 19.55 -8.70 23.89
C LEU A 457 20.53 -9.88 23.83
N GLN A 458 20.26 -10.98 24.54
CA GLN A 458 21.07 -12.19 24.46
C GLN A 458 21.10 -12.78 23.05
N LEU A 459 19.96 -12.81 22.35
CA LEU A 459 19.89 -13.27 20.97
C LEU A 459 20.74 -12.38 20.05
N ALA A 460 20.60 -11.06 20.15
CA ALA A 460 21.31 -10.12 19.32
C ALA A 460 22.84 -10.19 19.55
N VAL A 461 23.29 -10.23 20.81
CA VAL A 461 24.72 -10.27 21.18
C VAL A 461 25.37 -11.61 20.80
N LYS A 462 24.65 -12.74 20.94
CA LYS A 462 25.16 -14.06 20.52
C LYS A 462 25.06 -14.26 19.00
N GLY A 463 24.18 -13.52 18.33
CA GLY A 463 24.01 -13.50 16.89
C GLY A 463 25.22 -12.88 16.19
N LYS A 464 25.43 -13.28 14.92
CA LYS A 464 26.45 -12.70 14.05
C LYS A 464 25.93 -11.55 13.18
N MET A 465 24.70 -11.08 13.44
CA MET A 465 24.02 -10.03 12.67
C MET A 465 24.17 -8.66 13.35
N PRO A 466 25.05 -7.77 12.85
CA PRO A 466 25.26 -6.47 13.49
C PRO A 466 23.99 -5.61 13.50
N VAL A 467 23.17 -5.69 12.44
CA VAL A 467 21.90 -4.96 12.38
C VAL A 467 20.96 -5.35 13.52
N LEU A 468 20.90 -6.63 13.91
CA LEU A 468 20.05 -7.04 15.03
C LEU A 468 20.59 -6.50 16.36
N GLN A 469 21.92 -6.39 16.53
CA GLN A 469 22.54 -5.78 17.71
C GLN A 469 22.16 -4.31 17.83
N GLU A 470 22.36 -3.55 16.76
CA GLU A 470 22.04 -2.11 16.72
C GLU A 470 20.54 -1.87 16.94
N LEU A 471 19.68 -2.53 16.17
CA LEU A 471 18.25 -2.26 16.19
C LEU A 471 17.58 -2.76 17.48
N THR A 472 18.06 -3.86 18.07
CA THR A 472 17.57 -4.32 19.38
C THR A 472 17.93 -3.31 20.47
N ALA A 473 19.19 -2.86 20.52
CA ALA A 473 19.61 -1.83 21.48
C ALA A 473 18.80 -0.54 21.30
N ARG A 474 18.62 -0.09 20.05
CA ARG A 474 17.78 1.07 19.72
C ARG A 474 16.34 0.89 20.20
N ARG A 475 15.74 -0.28 19.97
CA ARG A 475 14.34 -0.54 20.35
C ARG A 475 14.14 -0.54 21.86
N LEU A 476 15.09 -1.06 22.62
CA LEU A 476 15.08 -1.06 24.10
C LEU A 476 15.08 0.36 24.68
N VAL A 477 15.82 1.29 24.07
CA VAL A 477 15.90 2.69 24.55
C VAL A 477 14.84 3.61 23.95
N SER A 478 14.16 3.19 22.87
CA SER A 478 13.18 4.02 22.15
C SER A 478 11.89 4.27 22.94
N GLY A 479 11.64 3.54 24.04
CA GLY A 479 10.36 3.56 24.74
C GLY A 479 9.18 3.18 23.83
N ASP A 480 7.97 3.48 24.26
CA ASP A 480 6.80 3.40 23.38
C ASP A 480 6.67 4.71 22.60
N ILE A 481 7.26 4.71 21.39
CA ILE A 481 6.98 5.74 20.40
C ILE A 481 5.53 5.54 19.97
N ALA A 482 4.71 6.56 20.14
CA ALA A 482 3.37 6.55 19.55
C ALA A 482 3.55 6.28 18.04
N ALA A 483 2.98 5.17 17.56
CA ALA A 483 2.88 4.92 16.12
C ALA A 483 2.39 6.21 15.44
N PRO A 484 2.86 6.52 14.22
CA PRO A 484 2.27 7.60 13.45
C PRO A 484 0.76 7.37 13.54
N PRO A 485 -0.04 8.41 13.84
CA PRO A 485 -1.47 8.20 14.00
C PRO A 485 -1.92 7.42 12.76
N THR A 486 -2.41 6.20 12.96
CA THR A 486 -3.31 5.63 11.98
C THR A 486 -4.33 6.74 11.73
N PRO A 487 -4.69 7.03 10.48
CA PRO A 487 -5.75 7.99 10.16
C PRO A 487 -7.06 7.67 10.92
N ASN A 488 -7.15 6.49 11.54
CA ASN A 488 -8.20 6.06 12.43
C ASN A 488 -7.85 5.95 13.92
N LYS A 489 -7.06 6.89 14.47
CA LYS A 489 -7.67 7.65 15.57
C LYS A 489 -8.57 8.72 14.95
N LYS A 490 -9.77 8.28 14.53
CA LYS A 490 -10.95 8.95 15.05
C LYS A 490 -10.75 8.97 16.56
N ALA A 491 -10.12 10.04 17.07
CA ALA A 491 -10.41 10.42 18.42
C ALA A 491 -11.93 10.48 18.46
N ALA A 492 -12.54 9.65 19.31
CA ALA A 492 -13.85 9.99 19.82
C ALA A 492 -13.83 11.50 20.12
N PRO A 493 -14.83 12.28 19.71
CA PRO A 493 -14.86 13.71 20.02
C PRO A 493 -14.72 13.85 21.54
N GLY A 494 -13.54 14.27 21.99
CA GLY A 494 -13.14 14.09 23.39
C GLY A 494 -11.66 13.82 23.62
N LYS A 495 -10.76 14.69 23.15
CA LYS A 495 -9.71 15.16 24.07
C LYS A 495 -10.41 16.20 24.95
N SER A 496 -10.30 16.04 26.27
CA SER A 496 -11.15 16.72 27.26
C SER A 496 -11.40 18.21 26.92
N PRO A 497 -12.64 18.72 27.04
CA PRO A 497 -12.99 20.13 26.85
C PRO A 497 -12.08 21.12 27.60
N ALA A 498 -11.42 20.67 28.67
CA ALA A 498 -10.55 21.49 29.50
C ALA A 498 -9.27 21.99 28.78
N THR A 499 -8.66 21.24 27.86
CA THR A 499 -7.37 21.64 27.28
C THR A 499 -7.53 22.65 26.14
N ALA A 500 -8.52 22.45 25.26
CA ALA A 500 -8.81 23.38 24.17
C ALA A 500 -9.37 24.71 24.69
N GLN A 501 -10.19 24.68 25.75
CA GLN A 501 -10.69 25.90 26.39
C GLN A 501 -9.55 26.70 27.05
N ASN A 502 -8.59 26.02 27.70
CA ASN A 502 -7.45 26.71 28.32
C ASN A 502 -6.53 27.39 27.29
N GLU A 503 -6.27 26.76 26.14
CA GLU A 503 -5.51 27.39 25.06
C GLU A 503 -6.32 28.47 24.33
N LEU A 504 -7.65 28.30 24.21
CA LEU A 504 -8.55 29.34 23.70
C LEU A 504 -8.46 30.59 24.58
N GLN A 505 -8.47 30.46 25.90
CA GLN A 505 -8.34 31.61 26.79
C GLN A 505 -6.96 32.27 26.74
N ARG A 506 -5.90 31.59 26.25
CA ARG A 506 -4.59 32.21 26.00
C ARG A 506 -4.56 33.01 24.70
N VAL A 507 -5.16 32.48 23.65
CA VAL A 507 -5.22 33.13 22.33
C VAL A 507 -6.28 34.23 22.29
N ALA A 508 -7.45 33.97 22.87
CA ALA A 508 -8.62 34.84 22.85
C ALA A 508 -9.26 34.97 24.25
N PRO A 509 -8.60 35.68 25.20
CA PRO A 509 -9.11 35.82 26.56
C PRO A 509 -10.54 36.41 26.61
N GLY A 510 -11.43 35.73 27.32
CA GLY A 510 -12.82 36.13 27.51
C GLY A 510 -13.74 35.83 26.32
N PHE A 511 -13.25 35.19 25.26
CA PHE A 511 -14.08 34.75 24.15
C PHE A 511 -14.54 33.30 24.33
N GLU A 512 -15.75 33.02 23.84
CA GLU A 512 -16.36 31.70 23.78
C GLU A 512 -16.59 31.32 22.31
N VAL A 513 -16.37 30.05 21.96
CA VAL A 513 -16.58 29.57 20.59
C VAL A 513 -17.98 28.98 20.46
N HIS A 514 -18.68 29.35 19.39
CA HIS A 514 -19.97 28.82 19.00
C HIS A 514 -19.92 28.28 17.57
N ASN A 515 -20.70 27.25 17.27
CA ASN A 515 -20.88 26.69 15.93
C ASN A 515 -19.55 26.26 15.26
N ALA A 516 -18.65 25.63 16.00
CA ALA A 516 -17.45 25.05 15.41
C ALA A 516 -17.80 23.82 14.56
N GLY A 517 -17.35 23.82 13.31
CA GLY A 517 -17.58 22.75 12.35
C GLY A 517 -16.52 21.67 12.38
N GLU A 518 -15.90 21.41 11.22
CA GLU A 518 -14.92 20.35 11.06
C GLU A 518 -13.81 20.44 12.12
N LEU A 519 -13.55 19.30 12.78
CA LEU A 519 -12.57 19.14 13.87
C LEU A 519 -12.85 19.90 15.18
N GLY A 520 -13.93 20.69 15.26
CA GLY A 520 -14.23 21.51 16.44
C GLY A 520 -13.18 22.61 16.65
N VAL A 521 -12.81 22.85 17.92
CA VAL A 521 -11.75 23.81 18.29
C VAL A 521 -10.46 23.04 18.55
N VAL A 522 -9.42 23.32 17.76
CA VAL A 522 -8.14 22.61 17.85
C VAL A 522 -7.03 23.57 18.27
N ALA A 523 -6.27 23.22 19.31
CA ALA A 523 -5.11 24.01 19.72
C ALA A 523 -3.82 23.47 19.08
N HIS A 524 -3.04 24.38 18.50
CA HIS A 524 -1.73 24.11 17.93
C HIS A 524 -0.66 24.72 18.82
N THR A 525 0.26 23.89 19.31
CA THR A 525 1.42 24.35 20.10
C THR A 525 2.45 25.08 19.24
N SER A 526 2.43 24.88 17.92
CA SER A 526 3.18 25.66 16.94
C SER A 526 2.50 25.57 15.57
N PHE A 527 2.11 26.72 15.02
CA PHE A 527 1.61 26.93 13.67
C PHE A 527 2.19 28.24 13.16
N ARG A 528 2.91 28.23 12.03
CA ARG A 528 3.66 29.39 11.51
C ARG A 528 4.50 30.08 12.62
N ASN A 529 5.18 29.24 13.42
CA ASN A 529 6.03 29.59 14.56
C ASN A 529 5.32 30.26 15.77
N GLN A 530 4.00 30.12 15.92
CA GLN A 530 3.24 30.66 17.07
C GLN A 530 2.19 29.65 17.58
N VAL A 531 1.70 29.84 18.81
CA VAL A 531 0.52 29.11 19.30
C VAL A 531 -0.71 29.59 18.52
N ALA A 532 -1.59 28.69 18.11
CA ALA A 532 -2.79 29.05 17.38
C ALA A 532 -4.00 28.20 17.77
N ILE A 533 -5.19 28.80 17.70
CA ILE A 533 -6.46 28.07 17.74
C ILE A 533 -6.99 27.93 16.33
N GLN A 534 -7.30 26.71 15.92
CA GLN A 534 -7.96 26.42 14.67
C GLN A 534 -9.46 26.27 14.88
N THR A 535 -10.24 26.90 13.99
CA THR A 535 -11.68 26.71 13.87
C THR A 535 -12.06 26.47 12.41
N HIS A 536 -13.26 25.94 12.19
CA HIS A 536 -13.88 25.78 10.87
C HIS A 536 -15.35 26.18 10.95
N PRO A 537 -15.95 26.80 9.91
CA PRO A 537 -17.39 27.04 9.86
C PRO A 537 -18.21 25.75 10.01
N LEU A 538 -19.37 25.80 10.65
CA LEU A 538 -20.23 24.61 10.82
C LEU A 538 -20.80 24.10 9.49
N SER A 539 -21.23 25.02 8.63
CA SER A 539 -21.71 24.74 7.26
C SER A 539 -21.33 25.89 6.33
N ARG A 540 -21.62 25.77 5.03
CA ARG A 540 -21.42 26.85 4.06
C ARG A 540 -22.19 28.12 4.44
N GLU A 541 -23.30 27.96 5.13
CA GLU A 541 -24.21 29.02 5.55
C GLU A 541 -24.01 29.45 7.00
N THR A 542 -23.43 28.58 7.84
CA THR A 542 -23.31 28.80 9.29
C THR A 542 -21.84 28.98 9.69
N PRO A 543 -21.40 30.22 10.00
CA PRO A 543 -20.03 30.48 10.44
C PRO A 543 -19.75 29.91 11.83
N CYS A 544 -18.48 29.65 12.11
CA CYS A 544 -18.00 29.48 13.47
C CYS A 544 -17.76 30.88 14.06
N THR A 545 -18.17 31.11 15.31
CA THR A 545 -18.15 32.45 15.90
C THR A 545 -17.45 32.44 17.25
N LEU A 546 -16.48 33.33 17.44
CA LEU A 546 -15.92 33.67 18.75
C LEU A 546 -16.69 34.88 19.31
N LYS A 547 -17.38 34.70 20.43
CA LYS A 547 -18.22 35.73 21.06
C LYS A 547 -17.66 36.16 22.39
N ARG A 548 -17.77 37.46 22.69
CA ARG A 548 -17.46 38.03 24.00
C ARG A 548 -18.40 39.17 24.32
N HIS A 549 -19.03 39.10 25.49
CA HIS A 549 -19.74 40.24 26.07
C HIS A 549 -18.76 41.09 26.87
N LEU A 550 -18.72 42.41 26.62
CA LEU A 550 -17.80 43.31 27.34
C LEU A 550 -18.33 44.74 27.41
N GLU A 551 -17.95 45.46 28.47
CA GLU A 551 -18.11 46.91 28.55
C GLU A 551 -16.92 47.61 27.90
N VAL A 552 -17.19 48.55 26.98
CA VAL A 552 -16.16 49.43 26.43
C VAL A 552 -16.01 50.63 27.38
N PRO A 553 -14.85 50.84 28.04
CA PRO A 553 -14.74 51.85 29.08
C PRO A 553 -14.96 53.28 28.58
N LYS A 554 -15.77 54.06 29.32
CA LYS A 554 -15.97 55.49 29.05
C LYS A 554 -14.68 56.27 29.22
N GLY A 555 -14.39 57.20 28.30
CA GLY A 555 -13.20 58.08 28.38
C GLY A 555 -11.86 57.41 28.02
N LYS A 556 -11.89 56.21 27.43
CA LYS A 556 -10.71 55.50 26.94
C LYS A 556 -10.83 55.21 25.45
N THR A 557 -9.72 55.22 24.72
CA THR A 557 -9.64 54.62 23.38
C THR A 557 -9.57 53.11 23.51
N THR A 558 -10.45 52.38 22.84
CA THR A 558 -10.53 50.91 22.93
C THR A 558 -10.45 50.29 21.54
N ARG A 559 -9.61 49.27 21.39
CA ARG A 559 -9.32 48.63 20.10
C ARG A 559 -9.36 47.11 20.25
N LEU A 560 -9.84 46.43 19.21
CA LEU A 560 -9.70 44.99 19.02
C LEU A 560 -8.45 44.74 18.18
N GLU A 561 -7.44 44.12 18.78
CA GLU A 561 -6.25 43.62 18.11
C GLU A 561 -6.46 42.14 17.81
N LEU A 562 -6.45 41.75 16.55
CA LEU A 562 -6.56 40.35 16.14
C LEU A 562 -5.45 39.95 15.17
N ARG A 563 -4.97 38.73 15.34
CA ARG A 563 -4.01 38.07 14.46
C ARG A 563 -4.62 36.76 13.97
N ALA A 564 -4.77 36.62 12.67
CA ALA A 564 -5.40 35.48 12.04
C ALA A 564 -4.61 34.97 10.83
N SER A 565 -4.79 33.70 10.49
CA SER A 565 -4.10 33.03 9.40
C SER A 565 -5.05 32.02 8.72
N HIS A 566 -4.62 31.48 7.59
CA HIS A 566 -5.38 30.61 6.71
C HIS A 566 -4.71 29.23 6.55
N HIS A 567 -5.47 28.27 6.01
CA HIS A 567 -4.94 26.97 5.60
C HIS A 567 -4.03 27.11 4.36
N PRO A 568 -2.90 26.38 4.22
CA PRO A 568 -2.00 26.50 3.06
C PRO A 568 -2.67 26.31 1.69
N HIS A 569 -3.79 25.59 1.65
CA HIS A 569 -4.57 25.30 0.44
C HIS A 569 -5.99 25.88 0.49
N GLY A 570 -6.23 26.90 1.29
CA GLY A 570 -7.55 27.51 1.45
C GLY A 570 -7.50 28.97 1.85
N ASP A 571 -8.67 29.59 1.78
CA ASP A 571 -9.00 30.92 2.26
C ASP A 571 -10.31 30.85 3.03
N TRP A 572 -10.62 31.93 3.75
CA TRP A 572 -11.88 32.08 4.47
C TRP A 572 -12.21 33.55 4.70
N GLN A 573 -13.46 33.86 5.04
CA GLN A 573 -13.93 35.22 5.30
C GLN A 573 -14.00 35.49 6.81
N LEU A 574 -13.24 36.49 7.26
CA LEU A 574 -13.30 37.05 8.61
C LEU A 574 -14.34 38.16 8.64
N ARG A 575 -15.33 38.06 9.53
CA ARG A 575 -16.26 39.16 9.81
C ARG A 575 -16.22 39.51 11.28
N VAL A 576 -16.22 40.79 11.61
CA VAL A 576 -16.28 41.28 13.00
C VAL A 576 -17.56 42.08 13.16
N LEU A 577 -18.37 41.72 14.15
CA LEU A 577 -19.67 42.32 14.43
C LEU A 577 -19.77 42.80 15.87
N VAL A 578 -20.49 43.91 16.06
CA VAL A 578 -20.96 44.38 17.37
C VAL A 578 -22.48 44.37 17.35
N GLY A 579 -23.10 43.43 18.06
CA GLY A 579 -24.51 43.11 17.85
C GLY A 579 -24.74 42.62 16.42
N GLU A 580 -25.58 43.32 15.66
CA GLU A 580 -25.82 43.07 14.24
C GLU A 580 -24.97 43.98 13.31
N GLU A 581 -24.24 44.94 13.87
CA GLU A 581 -23.44 45.90 13.09
C GLU A 581 -22.13 45.25 12.64
N LEU A 582 -21.95 45.07 11.33
CA LEU A 582 -20.69 44.62 10.72
C LEU A 582 -19.66 45.75 10.72
N ILE A 583 -18.54 45.56 11.42
CA ILE A 583 -17.50 46.57 11.59
C ILE A 583 -16.17 46.23 10.90
N ALA A 584 -15.98 44.97 10.47
CA ALA A 584 -14.90 44.56 9.56
C ALA A 584 -15.30 43.33 8.75
N ASP A 585 -14.83 43.23 7.51
CA ASP A 585 -15.08 42.12 6.58
C ASP A 585 -13.85 41.94 5.67
N GLU A 586 -13.10 40.86 5.87
CA GLU A 586 -11.82 40.62 5.19
C GLU A 586 -11.69 39.17 4.74
N ILE A 587 -11.05 38.94 3.59
CA ILE A 587 -10.64 37.59 3.18
C ILE A 587 -9.27 37.28 3.77
N VAL A 588 -9.13 36.17 4.48
CA VAL A 588 -7.85 35.69 5.02
C VAL A 588 -7.32 34.59 4.09
N SER A 589 -6.24 34.89 3.37
CA SER A 589 -5.67 34.03 2.33
C SER A 589 -4.17 34.27 2.19
N SER A 590 -3.48 33.45 1.39
CA SER A 590 -2.06 33.66 1.05
C SER A 590 -1.78 35.00 0.35
N LYS A 591 -2.81 35.67 -0.17
CA LYS A 591 -2.68 36.97 -0.85
C LYS A 591 -2.90 38.16 0.09
N THR A 592 -3.52 37.96 1.23
CA THR A 592 -3.92 39.03 2.16
C THR A 592 -3.11 39.02 3.46
N VAL A 593 -2.44 37.92 3.77
CA VAL A 593 -1.46 37.86 4.86
C VAL A 593 -0.13 38.52 4.48
N SER A 594 0.62 38.97 5.48
CA SER A 594 1.98 39.50 5.28
C SER A 594 3.00 38.37 5.03
N ASN A 595 4.28 38.71 4.82
CA ASN A 595 5.34 37.72 4.51
C ASN A 595 5.57 36.65 5.60
N ASN A 596 5.12 36.90 6.84
CA ASN A 596 5.13 35.89 7.92
C ASN A 596 3.90 34.97 7.90
N GLU A 597 3.08 35.12 6.87
CA GLU A 597 1.83 34.43 6.63
C GLU A 597 0.73 34.65 7.71
N TRP A 598 0.80 35.76 8.45
CA TRP A 598 -0.26 36.23 9.34
C TRP A 598 -0.88 37.53 8.83
N LEU A 599 -2.19 37.67 9.06
CA LEU A 599 -2.96 38.91 8.94
C LEU A 599 -3.14 39.50 10.33
N ASP A 600 -2.69 40.74 10.51
CA ASP A 600 -2.89 41.54 11.72
C ASP A 600 -3.92 42.63 11.43
N LEU A 601 -5.01 42.68 12.21
CA LEU A 601 -6.02 43.74 12.12
C LEU A 601 -6.19 44.44 13.46
N GLU A 602 -6.37 45.76 13.40
CA GLU A 602 -6.73 46.61 14.52
C GLU A 602 -8.05 47.32 14.21
N ILE A 603 -9.08 47.08 15.03
CA ILE A 603 -10.43 47.60 14.81
C ILE A 603 -10.80 48.52 15.97
N ASP A 604 -11.16 49.77 15.66
CA ASP A 604 -11.54 50.77 16.66
C ASP A 604 -12.94 50.48 17.24
N LEU A 605 -13.00 50.23 18.54
CA LEU A 605 -14.23 50.04 19.30
C LEU A 605 -14.62 51.29 20.11
N THR A 606 -13.84 52.39 20.02
CA THR A 606 -14.03 53.62 20.82
C THR A 606 -15.40 54.25 20.61
N LYS A 607 -16.00 54.09 19.43
CA LYS A 607 -17.38 54.53 19.14
C LYS A 607 -18.44 53.92 20.07
N PHE A 608 -18.11 52.83 20.76
CA PHE A 608 -18.97 52.16 21.72
C PHE A 608 -18.64 52.49 23.19
N ALA A 609 -17.75 53.46 23.46
CA ALA A 609 -17.34 53.82 24.82
C ALA A 609 -18.54 54.16 25.74
N GLY A 610 -18.53 53.57 26.93
CA GLY A 610 -19.60 53.64 27.93
C GLY A 610 -20.77 52.68 27.69
N LYS A 611 -20.66 51.73 26.73
CA LYS A 611 -21.71 50.74 26.42
C LYS A 611 -21.22 49.31 26.69
N HIS A 612 -22.18 48.44 27.02
CA HIS A 612 -21.99 47.00 26.95
C HIS A 612 -22.25 46.54 25.52
N ILE A 613 -21.36 45.73 24.97
CA ILE A 613 -21.43 45.24 23.58
C ILE A 613 -21.30 43.73 23.51
N ASP A 614 -21.98 43.15 22.53
CA ASP A 614 -21.81 41.77 22.09
C ASP A 614 -20.86 41.74 20.90
N LEU A 615 -19.60 41.42 21.14
CA LEU A 615 -18.58 41.35 20.10
C LEU A 615 -18.52 39.92 19.54
N ALA A 616 -18.62 39.78 18.22
CA ALA A 616 -18.58 38.49 17.52
C ALA A 616 -17.55 38.51 16.38
N LEU A 617 -16.66 37.52 16.34
CA LEU A 617 -15.72 37.28 15.25
C LEU A 617 -16.12 36.01 14.53
N GLU A 618 -16.52 36.12 13.27
CA GLU A 618 -16.96 35.00 12.44
C GLU A 618 -15.81 34.49 11.56
N ASN A 619 -15.57 33.19 11.63
CA ASN A 619 -14.93 32.42 10.57
C ASN A 619 -16.06 31.90 9.67
N ARG A 620 -16.26 32.59 8.55
CA ARG A 620 -17.31 32.32 7.55
C ARG A 620 -16.70 31.72 6.29
N ALA A 621 -17.43 30.80 5.68
CA ALA A 621 -17.03 30.19 4.43
C ALA A 621 -17.11 31.17 3.25
N ASN A 622 -16.10 31.19 2.37
CA ASN A 622 -16.13 31.96 1.13
C ASN A 622 -16.09 31.10 -0.16
N GLY A 623 -15.67 29.82 -0.07
CA GLY A 623 -15.59 28.90 -1.21
C GLY A 623 -15.73 27.41 -0.87
N TRP A 624 -15.85 27.07 0.42
CA TRP A 624 -15.89 25.72 0.99
C TRP A 624 -14.69 24.85 0.60
N LYS A 625 -13.48 25.43 0.61
CA LYS A 625 -12.23 24.75 0.27
C LYS A 625 -11.17 25.01 1.34
N ASN A 626 -11.20 24.21 2.40
CA ASN A 626 -10.31 24.34 3.57
C ASN A 626 -10.46 25.68 4.30
N GLU A 627 -11.68 25.99 4.77
CA GLU A 627 -12.07 27.25 5.43
C GLU A 627 -11.55 27.39 6.87
N PHE A 628 -10.40 26.78 7.15
CA PHE A 628 -9.83 26.76 8.49
C PHE A 628 -9.22 28.11 8.85
N ALA A 629 -9.79 28.74 9.88
CA ALA A 629 -9.21 29.90 10.53
C ALA A 629 -8.18 29.47 11.57
N TYR A 630 -7.02 30.11 11.55
CA TYR A 630 -5.99 29.96 12.59
C TYR A 630 -5.85 31.28 13.33
N TRP A 631 -6.31 31.34 14.58
CA TRP A 631 -6.27 32.51 15.44
C TRP A 631 -4.98 32.50 16.25
N GLY A 632 -4.11 33.50 16.08
CA GLY A 632 -2.85 33.62 16.81
C GLY A 632 -2.97 34.46 18.09
N SER A 633 -3.74 35.54 18.04
CA SER A 633 -4.08 36.34 19.22
C SER A 633 -5.31 37.20 18.97
N ILE A 634 -6.19 37.35 19.98
CA ILE A 634 -7.37 38.22 19.96
C ILE A 634 -7.42 38.95 21.30
N ARG A 635 -7.26 40.28 21.28
CA ARG A 635 -7.20 41.11 22.49
C ARG A 635 -8.05 42.37 22.33
N VAL A 636 -8.76 42.73 23.39
CA VAL A 636 -9.40 44.05 23.51
C VAL A 636 -8.55 44.89 24.44
N VAL A 637 -8.02 46.00 23.93
CA VAL A 637 -7.08 46.87 24.65
C VAL A 637 -7.68 48.25 24.79
N SER A 638 -7.75 48.76 26.03
CA SER A 638 -8.24 50.11 26.34
C SER A 638 -7.14 50.96 26.96
N GLN A 639 -6.91 52.14 26.41
CA GLN A 639 -5.92 53.11 26.89
C GLN A 639 -6.62 54.42 27.27
N SER A 640 -6.18 55.07 28.34
CA SER A 640 -6.70 56.39 28.72
C SER A 640 -6.43 57.39 27.61
N MET A 641 -7.42 58.22 27.25
CA MET A 641 -7.16 59.34 26.35
C MET A 641 -6.13 60.25 27.04
N ASN A 642 -4.92 60.34 26.48
CA ASN A 642 -3.96 61.33 26.94
C ASN A 642 -4.60 62.71 26.75
N ALA A 643 -4.77 63.46 27.85
CA ALA A 643 -5.09 64.87 27.79
C ALA A 643 -3.97 65.55 27.00
N SER A 644 -4.26 65.87 25.74
CA SER A 644 -3.46 66.83 24.98
C SER A 644 -3.65 68.17 25.67
N LYS A 645 -2.54 68.85 26.01
CA LYS A 645 -2.56 70.23 26.51
C LYS A 645 -3.29 71.16 25.57
#